data_AF-A0A8C3KPT3-F1
#
_entry.id   AF-A0A8C3KPT3-F1
#
_cell.length_a   1.000
_cell.length_b   1.000
_cell.length_c   1.000
_cell.angle_alpha   90.00
_cell.angle_beta   90.00
_cell.angle_gamma   90.00
#
_symmetry.space_group_name_H-M   'P 1'
#
loop_
_entity.id
_entity.type
_entity.pdbx_description
1 polymer ?
#
loop_
_entity_poly.entity_id
_entity_poly.type
_entity_poly.pdbx_seq_one_letter_code
_entity_poly.pdbx_strand_id
1 'polypeptide(L)'
;PYGHRWNEWYFTFLINLLPVAVPAVSLYPFGMEGGDQECIQRTVDFNSSLFKPEIGFPFGKSLRDVLYFTDNGQIIFPPTENYVASNPNPPPMGFSGQKGLPMVAAFWDDADFSQGVGTTWYQEYSTPTSTRDPLVRDVEAKIEKYLKTPYTAKWTLKVTWEKAPAYPSRTYQAVLTTDGNRSFVLLLYQDGGMRWDYTKLAAGNVLIGFSSGDGYAQNNELTQQPPAVKYRPDQHSNVRGLWIYRLDNRSRVNYRLRCLVWLDTEPAPDTWNRQLPPCPCSQPQAELDPRYRRSRGAIRGPPRASRRVGGWQGVPSFSGGGSGVRCLYQDGSLLEGWQERPPSSADRELEAFNWCCRRVQKPLFCAKFAEKRPRVSCEGYVPPTPAGAFGDPHMTTLDGLTYTFNGLGDFVLLLASDAQTSFVLQGRTAQTGTAQATNFVAFAAQYISTTTTATVEWTLGSQGKIQVLLNNESIQFSYSQGEQDVAEVYYSPGVLLVNTSSVTAVFDGAIAISISANSGILSVVCGLPSRYQNSTKGLLGVWDHDPADDFQMPNGTSIPVNSSEEEIYNYGMTWAVGEHSLFAQPLDTPVMNFTPIFLSRLRQENESQYQLAALQCHGSKECIYDSLSTGDVALGLATQSLTDDFQQKKTALSKWSRSSRPRGHGLGNWALPCSLPGSFPPCEAEENSPSGTLIWEPHGMSPFTVNLEAVGSNNLSALLQLRFTLCSCSRSQECDYSNTITLEGSSLQVASCRCEGGYSGTLCQDPPDPCAQGCFPGVGCDSHTGCGPCPAGLTGDGRHCSGEGLGCGSACGSRSCPEGYCGNRGRCSLHPITCTPICDCPPAFTDQRCLVAGGDFQPLPNLPRRSVLLRVRTLRNATVGEVNGTVRHRKGWARGRGHTGQRGSLGCRDSVRPHLSRDPWGSGRSAGDGLAFLVVSEFTYNSRGTIIQFLNEELLEAITSAFNRRRGRREAGAPLLFQHLHRDNVTDLVKLTVAELRGYFPCDLYGYKGYRLHYTGTIGFVCVSPCKMGYCQHGGQCQHLPEGPMCSCLPFSIFFPGGTRCERLAISLAAFLGILLGALALLCLLLAITCLASHLCRRHQQQG
;
A
#
# COMPACT_ATOMS: atom_id res chain seq x y z
N PRO A 1 25.88 -0.46 -83.87
CA PRO A 1 24.76 -1.40 -83.62
C PRO A 1 25.20 -2.52 -82.67
N TYR A 2 24.43 -2.73 -81.59
CA TYR A 2 24.64 -3.68 -80.48
C TYR A 2 25.82 -3.37 -79.53
N GLY A 3 25.53 -2.81 -78.34
CA GLY A 3 26.55 -2.68 -77.29
C GLY A 3 26.16 -1.96 -75.99
N HIS A 4 25.00 -1.32 -75.85
CA HIS A 4 24.70 -0.50 -74.65
C HIS A 4 23.27 -0.66 -74.08
N ARG A 5 22.68 -1.86 -74.12
CA ARG A 5 21.33 -2.11 -73.55
C ARG A 5 21.22 -3.33 -72.62
N TRP A 6 22.33 -3.76 -72.02
CA TRP A 6 22.33 -4.89 -71.06
C TRP A 6 22.57 -4.50 -69.59
N ASN A 7 22.96 -3.25 -69.29
CA ASN A 7 23.28 -2.84 -67.91
C ASN A 7 22.13 -2.22 -67.11
N GLU A 8 21.07 -1.68 -67.74
CA GLU A 8 19.96 -1.06 -66.97
C GLU A 8 18.91 -2.06 -66.49
N TRP A 9 18.71 -3.18 -67.19
CA TRP A 9 17.79 -4.23 -66.74
C TRP A 9 18.35 -5.05 -65.58
N TYR A 10 19.66 -5.28 -65.52
CA TYR A 10 20.30 -5.98 -64.39
C TYR A 10 20.30 -5.15 -63.11
N PHE A 11 20.54 -3.83 -63.19
CA PHE A 11 20.54 -2.96 -62.02
C PHE A 11 19.14 -2.77 -61.42
N THR A 12 18.10 -2.71 -62.25
CA THR A 12 16.70 -2.55 -61.78
C THR A 12 16.11 -3.87 -61.24
N PHE A 13 16.61 -5.03 -61.69
CA PHE A 13 16.22 -6.33 -61.16
C PHE A 13 16.93 -6.67 -59.84
N LEU A 14 18.19 -6.25 -59.66
CA LEU A 14 18.94 -6.43 -58.40
C LEU A 14 18.46 -5.50 -57.27
N ILE A 15 18.00 -4.28 -57.56
CA ILE A 15 17.47 -3.36 -56.53
C ILE A 15 16.08 -3.79 -56.03
N ASN A 16 15.30 -4.51 -56.84
CA ASN A 16 14.00 -5.07 -56.43
C ASN A 16 14.09 -6.48 -55.80
N LEU A 17 15.30 -7.05 -55.68
CA LEU A 17 15.57 -8.33 -55.02
C LEU A 17 16.38 -8.20 -53.72
N LEU A 18 16.72 -6.98 -53.30
CA LEU A 18 17.21 -6.73 -51.95
C LEU A 18 16.01 -6.69 -51.01
N PRO A 19 15.91 -7.60 -50.01
CA PRO A 19 14.89 -7.45 -48.98
C PRO A 19 15.13 -6.10 -48.32
N VAL A 20 14.12 -5.22 -48.34
CA VAL A 20 14.12 -4.01 -47.50
C VAL A 20 14.31 -4.51 -46.08
N ALA A 21 15.52 -4.33 -45.54
CA ALA A 21 15.88 -4.85 -44.23
C ALA A 21 14.97 -4.18 -43.20
N VAL A 22 14.01 -4.94 -42.68
CA VAL A 22 13.13 -4.47 -41.61
C VAL A 22 14.01 -4.10 -40.42
N PRO A 23 13.97 -2.83 -39.93
CA PRO A 23 14.83 -2.40 -38.84
C PRO A 23 14.52 -3.21 -37.58
N ALA A 24 15.56 -3.65 -36.87
CA ALA A 24 15.41 -4.34 -35.59
C ALA A 24 15.30 -3.34 -34.44
N VAL A 25 14.55 -3.71 -33.41
CA VAL A 25 14.44 -2.90 -32.19
C VAL A 25 15.72 -3.02 -31.37
N SER A 26 16.19 -1.88 -30.84
CA SER A 26 17.24 -1.88 -29.82
C SER A 26 16.62 -2.01 -28.44
N LEU A 27 17.23 -2.81 -27.58
CA LEU A 27 16.90 -2.81 -26.15
C LEU A 27 17.25 -1.45 -25.54
N TYR A 28 16.48 -1.05 -24.52
CA TYR A 28 16.84 0.09 -23.71
C TYR A 28 18.09 -0.21 -22.87
N PRO A 29 18.91 0.79 -22.52
CA PRO A 29 20.02 0.60 -21.60
C PRO A 29 19.56 -0.09 -20.31
N PHE A 30 20.35 -1.06 -19.83
CA PHE A 30 20.04 -1.87 -18.66
C PHE A 30 21.30 -2.19 -17.86
N GLY A 31 21.12 -2.71 -16.63
CA GLY A 31 22.20 -2.96 -15.69
C GLY A 31 22.59 -1.73 -14.88
N MET A 32 23.66 -1.82 -14.09
CA MET A 32 24.12 -0.73 -13.22
C MET A 32 24.42 0.57 -14.00
N GLU A 33 25.03 0.46 -15.19
CA GLU A 33 25.30 1.61 -16.06
C GLU A 33 24.01 2.24 -16.62
N GLY A 34 22.95 1.46 -16.74
CA GLY A 34 21.62 1.93 -17.14
C GLY A 34 20.77 2.49 -16.00
N GLY A 35 21.27 2.44 -14.75
CA GLY A 35 20.54 2.87 -13.55
C GLY A 35 19.53 1.84 -13.02
N ASP A 36 19.61 0.58 -13.48
CA ASP A 36 18.71 -0.47 -13.04
C ASP A 36 19.07 -1.02 -11.66
N GLN A 37 18.05 -1.52 -10.95
CA GLN A 37 18.21 -2.31 -9.74
C GLN A 37 18.32 -3.79 -10.08
N GLU A 38 19.25 -4.49 -9.43
CA GLU A 38 19.42 -5.94 -9.59
C GLU A 38 18.33 -6.69 -8.80
N CYS A 39 17.69 -7.67 -9.44
CA CYS A 39 16.77 -8.59 -8.80
C CYS A 39 17.19 -10.02 -9.14
N ILE A 40 17.90 -10.70 -8.23
CA ILE A 40 18.26 -12.11 -8.46
C ILE A 40 18.36 -12.92 -7.18
N GLN A 41 17.83 -14.14 -7.23
CA GLN A 41 18.13 -15.18 -6.25
C GLN A 41 18.71 -16.39 -7.01
N ARG A 42 19.80 -16.97 -6.52
CA ARG A 42 20.45 -18.13 -7.15
C ARG A 42 19.71 -19.42 -6.77
N THR A 43 18.45 -19.49 -7.19
CA THR A 43 17.49 -20.57 -6.96
C THR A 43 16.82 -20.94 -8.29
N VAL A 44 16.08 -22.05 -8.30
CA VAL A 44 15.41 -22.56 -9.50
C VAL A 44 14.23 -21.68 -9.92
N ASP A 45 13.54 -21.09 -8.94
CA ASP A 45 12.49 -20.09 -9.15
C ASP A 45 12.68 -18.92 -8.17
N PHE A 46 12.38 -17.69 -8.61
CA PHE A 46 12.24 -16.54 -7.72
C PHE A 46 11.36 -15.42 -8.29
N ASN A 47 10.80 -14.62 -7.37
CA ASN A 47 9.94 -13.49 -7.69
C ASN A 47 10.57 -12.18 -7.17
N SER A 48 10.29 -11.08 -7.86
CA SER A 48 10.64 -9.75 -7.36
C SER A 48 9.73 -9.28 -6.22
N SER A 49 10.12 -8.19 -5.57
CA SER A 49 9.24 -7.49 -4.63
C SER A 49 8.00 -6.94 -5.33
N LEU A 50 6.93 -6.71 -4.56
CA LEU A 50 5.70 -6.11 -5.09
C LEU A 50 5.89 -4.63 -5.44
N PHE A 51 5.46 -4.25 -6.62
CA PHE A 51 5.30 -2.88 -7.06
C PHE A 51 3.87 -2.41 -6.78
N LYS A 52 3.73 -1.18 -6.24
CA LYS A 52 2.45 -0.61 -5.80
C LYS A 52 2.20 0.75 -6.47
N PRO A 53 1.81 0.78 -7.76
CA PRO A 53 1.53 2.03 -8.45
C PRO A 53 0.38 2.78 -7.73
N GLU A 54 0.64 3.99 -7.21
CA GLU A 54 -0.33 4.76 -6.41
C GLU A 54 -1.62 5.06 -7.20
N ILE A 55 -1.47 5.31 -8.50
CA ILE A 55 -2.58 5.51 -9.45
C ILE A 55 -3.30 4.20 -9.82
N GLY A 56 -2.76 3.04 -9.45
CA GLY A 56 -3.17 1.71 -9.91
C GLY A 56 -2.82 1.47 -11.39
N PHE A 57 -2.84 0.20 -11.81
CA PHE A 57 -2.56 -0.21 -13.18
C PHE A 57 -3.84 -0.74 -13.86
N PRO A 58 -4.37 -0.08 -14.90
CA PRO A 58 -5.50 -0.59 -15.66
C PRO A 58 -5.14 -1.92 -16.33
N PHE A 59 -5.92 -2.99 -16.12
CA PHE A 59 -5.72 -4.25 -16.83
C PHE A 59 -7.06 -4.97 -17.04
N GLY A 60 -7.43 -5.17 -18.31
CA GLY A 60 -8.76 -5.65 -18.70
C GLY A 60 -9.84 -4.64 -18.31
N LYS A 61 -10.78 -5.08 -17.48
CA LYS A 61 -11.87 -4.25 -16.94
C LYS A 61 -11.54 -3.71 -15.55
N SER A 62 -10.43 -4.12 -14.93
CA SER A 62 -10.13 -3.87 -13.52
C SER A 62 -8.93 -2.92 -13.34
N LEU A 63 -8.91 -2.19 -12.23
CA LEU A 63 -7.72 -1.44 -11.79
C LEU A 63 -6.97 -2.31 -10.79
N ARG A 64 -5.71 -2.65 -11.10
CA ARG A 64 -4.87 -3.53 -10.28
C ARG A 64 -4.00 -2.68 -9.36
N ASP A 65 -3.89 -3.09 -8.10
CA ASP A 65 -3.19 -2.33 -7.06
C ASP A 65 -1.71 -2.70 -6.94
N VAL A 66 -1.38 -3.93 -7.35
CA VAL A 66 -0.10 -4.57 -7.09
C VAL A 66 0.30 -5.42 -8.28
N LEU A 67 1.61 -5.55 -8.50
CA LEU A 67 2.20 -6.47 -9.46
C LEU A 67 3.61 -6.88 -9.02
N TYR A 68 4.09 -8.00 -9.54
CA TYR A 68 5.50 -8.42 -9.44
C TYR A 68 5.90 -9.14 -10.73
N PHE A 69 7.18 -9.36 -10.91
CA PHE A 69 7.70 -10.15 -12.03
C PHE A 69 8.47 -11.37 -11.53
N THR A 70 8.54 -12.39 -12.38
CA THR A 70 9.22 -13.65 -12.09
C THR A 70 10.46 -13.79 -12.97
N ASP A 71 11.40 -14.61 -12.53
CA ASP A 71 12.55 -15.05 -13.32
C ASP A 71 12.16 -15.77 -14.61
N ASN A 72 11.05 -16.50 -14.59
CA ASN A 72 10.43 -17.19 -15.72
C ASN A 72 9.78 -16.27 -16.77
N GLY A 73 10.03 -14.95 -16.75
CA GLY A 73 9.55 -14.04 -17.79
C GLY A 73 8.07 -13.65 -17.68
N GLN A 74 7.47 -13.77 -16.48
CA GLN A 74 6.09 -13.37 -16.22
C GLN A 74 6.04 -12.05 -15.45
N ILE A 75 4.95 -11.31 -15.62
CA ILE A 75 4.57 -10.17 -14.79
C ILE A 75 3.14 -10.41 -14.32
N ILE A 76 2.97 -10.65 -13.02
CA ILE A 76 1.74 -11.14 -12.40
C ILE A 76 1.09 -10.01 -11.63
N PHE A 77 -0.24 -9.88 -11.76
CA PHE A 77 -1.06 -8.93 -10.99
C PHE A 77 -1.89 -9.71 -9.98
N PRO A 78 -1.36 -9.93 -8.77
CA PRO A 78 -2.01 -10.80 -7.81
C PRO A 78 -3.31 -10.17 -7.28
N PRO A 79 -4.29 -11.00 -6.86
CA PRO A 79 -5.53 -10.51 -6.24
C PRO A 79 -5.28 -9.86 -4.88
N THR A 80 -4.22 -10.28 -4.17
CA THR A 80 -3.81 -9.75 -2.87
C THR A 80 -2.29 -9.70 -2.76
N GLU A 81 -1.77 -8.89 -1.83
CA GLU A 81 -0.31 -8.74 -1.61
C GLU A 81 0.38 -10.07 -1.25
N ASN A 82 -0.31 -11.00 -0.58
CA ASN A 82 0.31 -12.25 -0.15
C ASN A 82 0.22 -13.37 -1.18
N TYR A 83 -0.43 -13.12 -2.32
CA TYR A 83 -0.52 -14.11 -3.39
C TYR A 83 0.75 -14.07 -4.25
N VAL A 84 1.71 -14.90 -3.84
CA VAL A 84 2.99 -15.09 -4.54
C VAL A 84 3.00 -16.50 -5.11
N ALA A 85 2.70 -16.61 -6.40
CA ALA A 85 2.77 -17.87 -7.14
C ALA A 85 4.11 -17.90 -7.89
N SER A 86 4.83 -19.02 -7.80
CA SER A 86 5.80 -19.39 -8.84
C SER A 86 5.06 -20.34 -9.77
N ASN A 87 5.02 -20.03 -11.06
CA ASN A 87 4.35 -20.87 -12.05
C ASN A 87 5.32 -21.07 -13.23
N PRO A 88 6.27 -22.02 -13.11
CA PRO A 88 7.35 -22.16 -14.08
C PRO A 88 6.84 -22.56 -15.46
N ASN A 89 5.75 -23.34 -15.52
CA ASN A 89 5.29 -23.94 -16.76
C ASN A 89 4.10 -23.20 -17.39
N PRO A 90 4.20 -22.77 -18.66
CA PRO A 90 3.10 -22.18 -19.37
C PRO A 90 1.99 -23.21 -19.65
N PRO A 91 0.72 -22.76 -19.66
CA PRO A 91 -0.45 -23.57 -19.92
C PRO A 91 -0.47 -24.07 -21.37
N PRO A 92 -0.75 -25.37 -21.64
CA PRO A 92 -0.58 -25.97 -22.98
C PRO A 92 -1.39 -25.30 -24.10
N MET A 93 -2.56 -24.75 -23.77
CA MET A 93 -3.48 -24.10 -24.73
C MET A 93 -3.30 -22.57 -24.78
N GLY A 94 -2.26 -22.02 -24.16
CA GLY A 94 -2.07 -20.56 -24.04
C GLY A 94 -3.15 -19.89 -23.18
N PHE A 95 -3.27 -18.56 -23.25
CA PHE A 95 -4.27 -17.78 -22.53
C PHE A 95 -5.67 -17.93 -23.13
N SER A 96 -6.65 -18.29 -22.29
CA SER A 96 -8.07 -18.36 -22.66
C SER A 96 -8.88 -17.15 -22.17
N GLY A 97 -8.28 -16.24 -21.39
CA GLY A 97 -8.94 -15.09 -20.77
C GLY A 97 -9.80 -15.40 -19.54
N GLN A 98 -10.15 -16.67 -19.29
CA GLN A 98 -10.93 -17.11 -18.12
C GLN A 98 -10.07 -17.53 -16.92
N LYS A 99 -8.74 -17.48 -17.03
CA LYS A 99 -7.83 -17.85 -15.94
C LYS A 99 -7.93 -16.83 -14.81
N GLY A 100 -8.08 -17.30 -13.57
CA GLY A 100 -8.30 -16.44 -12.40
C GLY A 100 -7.16 -15.47 -12.07
N LEU A 101 -5.94 -15.72 -12.55
CA LEU A 101 -4.77 -14.89 -12.26
C LEU A 101 -4.39 -14.01 -13.48
N PRO A 102 -4.48 -12.67 -13.37
CA PRO A 102 -4.06 -11.77 -14.43
C PRO A 102 -2.53 -11.70 -14.52
N MET A 103 -2.00 -11.75 -15.75
CA MET A 103 -0.55 -11.70 -16.00
C MET A 103 -0.21 -11.29 -17.44
N VAL A 104 1.02 -10.82 -17.61
CA VAL A 104 1.70 -10.66 -18.90
C VAL A 104 2.81 -11.70 -18.96
N ALA A 105 2.86 -12.48 -20.03
CA ALA A 105 3.97 -13.36 -20.36
C ALA A 105 4.87 -12.62 -21.35
N ALA A 106 5.97 -12.05 -20.83
CA ALA A 106 6.97 -11.40 -21.67
C ALA A 106 7.66 -12.45 -22.54
N PHE A 107 8.14 -13.52 -21.91
CA PHE A 107 8.65 -14.72 -22.57
C PHE A 107 8.57 -15.86 -21.55
N TRP A 108 7.38 -16.43 -21.37
CA TRP A 108 7.12 -17.36 -20.27
C TRP A 108 7.54 -18.78 -20.61
N ASP A 109 8.59 -19.24 -19.94
CA ASP A 109 9.12 -20.60 -19.95
C ASP A 109 10.09 -20.81 -18.77
N ASP A 110 10.41 -22.05 -18.41
CA ASP A 110 11.15 -22.42 -17.18
C ASP A 110 12.64 -22.03 -17.28
N ALA A 111 13.05 -21.02 -16.52
CA ALA A 111 14.36 -20.38 -16.57
C ALA A 111 15.14 -20.61 -15.26
N ASP A 112 16.19 -21.42 -15.29
CA ASP A 112 16.92 -21.81 -14.07
C ASP A 112 18.17 -20.96 -13.76
N PHE A 113 18.03 -19.93 -12.92
CA PHE A 113 19.12 -19.05 -12.49
C PHE A 113 20.01 -19.61 -11.37
N SER A 114 19.76 -20.84 -10.90
CA SER A 114 20.50 -21.48 -9.80
C SER A 114 21.98 -21.67 -10.08
N GLN A 115 22.35 -21.83 -11.36
CA GLN A 115 23.73 -22.08 -11.82
C GLN A 115 24.59 -20.81 -11.91
N GLY A 116 24.10 -19.66 -11.42
CA GLY A 116 24.86 -18.40 -11.44
C GLY A 116 24.93 -17.73 -12.82
N VAL A 117 24.07 -18.13 -13.76
CA VAL A 117 24.03 -17.59 -15.13
C VAL A 117 22.85 -16.65 -15.29
N GLY A 118 23.08 -15.50 -15.91
CA GLY A 118 22.06 -14.48 -16.15
C GLY A 118 21.72 -13.64 -14.92
N THR A 119 21.06 -12.51 -15.16
CA THR A 119 20.60 -11.54 -14.16
C THR A 119 19.30 -10.91 -14.60
N THR A 120 18.38 -10.63 -13.67
CA THR A 120 17.22 -9.79 -13.96
C THR A 120 17.40 -8.39 -13.38
N TRP A 121 17.03 -7.39 -14.17
CA TRP A 121 17.19 -5.98 -13.87
C TRP A 121 15.84 -5.28 -13.96
N TYR A 122 15.59 -4.28 -13.13
CA TYR A 122 14.37 -3.48 -13.24
C TYR A 122 14.58 -2.01 -12.88
N GLN A 123 13.69 -1.16 -13.41
CA GLN A 123 13.63 0.24 -13.05
C GLN A 123 12.18 0.75 -13.13
N GLU A 124 11.74 1.40 -12.05
CA GLU A 124 10.41 2.03 -11.95
C GLU A 124 10.53 3.54 -12.16
N TYR A 125 9.65 4.10 -12.99
CA TYR A 125 9.58 5.51 -13.30
C TYR A 125 8.19 6.03 -12.93
N SER A 126 8.12 6.93 -11.94
CA SER A 126 6.91 7.67 -11.59
C SER A 126 6.98 9.03 -12.26
N THR A 127 6.10 9.30 -13.23
CA THR A 127 6.09 10.53 -14.03
C THR A 127 4.79 11.37 -13.90
N PRO A 128 4.23 11.57 -12.69
CA PRO A 128 3.11 12.48 -12.54
C PRO A 128 3.51 13.94 -12.80
N THR A 129 4.74 14.35 -12.43
CA THR A 129 5.18 15.77 -12.34
C THR A 129 6.64 16.09 -12.71
N SER A 130 7.52 15.11 -13.01
CA SER A 130 8.96 15.36 -13.27
C SER A 130 9.37 15.32 -14.75
N THR A 131 10.57 15.85 -15.04
CA THR A 131 11.28 15.79 -16.34
C THR A 131 11.22 14.39 -16.94
N ARG A 132 10.70 14.29 -18.17
CA ARG A 132 10.46 13.01 -18.84
C ARG A 132 11.79 12.36 -19.20
N ASP A 133 12.08 11.26 -18.51
CA ASP A 133 13.20 10.37 -18.81
C ASP A 133 13.23 10.03 -20.32
N PRO A 134 14.40 10.04 -20.99
CA PRO A 134 14.50 9.74 -22.41
C PRO A 134 13.86 8.40 -22.82
N LEU A 135 13.94 7.38 -21.95
CA LEU A 135 13.29 6.09 -22.17
C LEU A 135 11.78 6.23 -22.22
N VAL A 136 11.19 6.93 -21.25
CA VAL A 136 9.74 7.15 -21.19
C VAL A 136 9.26 7.92 -22.42
N ARG A 137 10.02 8.90 -22.90
CA ARG A 137 9.71 9.64 -24.15
C ARG A 137 9.75 8.73 -25.38
N ASP A 138 10.71 7.82 -25.47
CA ASP A 138 10.79 6.87 -26.58
C ASP A 138 9.64 5.84 -26.53
N VAL A 139 9.24 5.40 -25.33
CA VAL A 139 8.05 4.55 -25.13
C VAL A 139 6.78 5.28 -25.60
N GLU A 140 6.58 6.54 -25.19
CA GLU A 140 5.48 7.39 -25.65
C GLU A 140 5.46 7.49 -27.18
N ALA A 141 6.62 7.81 -27.77
CA ALA A 141 6.77 7.95 -29.21
C ALA A 141 6.51 6.65 -29.98
N LYS A 142 6.92 5.48 -29.47
CA LYS A 142 6.62 4.18 -30.09
C LYS A 142 5.12 3.87 -30.06
N ILE A 143 4.46 4.10 -28.92
CA ILE A 143 3.01 3.89 -28.81
C ILE A 143 2.26 4.77 -29.80
N GLU A 144 2.61 6.06 -29.87
CA GLU A 144 2.00 6.99 -30.82
C GLU A 144 2.28 6.59 -32.28
N LYS A 145 3.52 6.25 -32.60
CA LYS A 145 3.94 5.86 -33.95
C LYS A 145 3.23 4.60 -34.45
N TYR A 146 3.20 3.54 -33.64
CA TYR A 146 2.76 2.20 -34.05
C TYR A 146 1.28 1.94 -33.76
N LEU A 147 0.72 2.48 -32.67
CA LEU A 147 -0.68 2.30 -32.31
C LEU A 147 -1.56 3.51 -32.64
N LYS A 148 -0.99 4.58 -33.25
CA LYS A 148 -1.70 5.81 -33.64
C LYS A 148 -2.54 6.41 -32.51
N THR A 149 -2.03 6.28 -31.29
CA THR A 149 -2.74 6.64 -30.07
C THR A 149 -1.92 7.68 -29.31
N PRO A 150 -2.42 8.92 -29.11
CA PRO A 150 -1.71 9.91 -28.32
C PRO A 150 -1.65 9.43 -26.87
N TYR A 151 -0.45 9.43 -26.31
CA TYR A 151 -0.16 8.77 -25.05
C TYR A 151 0.88 9.55 -24.23
N THR A 152 0.67 9.67 -22.93
CA THR A 152 1.61 10.31 -22.01
C THR A 152 1.67 9.51 -20.72
N ALA A 153 2.80 8.88 -20.47
CA ALA A 153 2.96 7.98 -19.35
C ALA A 153 2.95 8.73 -18.02
N LYS A 154 2.25 8.17 -17.03
CA LYS A 154 2.24 8.61 -15.63
C LYS A 154 2.97 7.62 -14.71
N TRP A 155 3.10 6.38 -15.17
CA TRP A 155 3.85 5.34 -14.49
C TRP A 155 4.39 4.35 -15.52
N THR A 156 5.67 3.96 -15.38
CA THR A 156 6.34 3.01 -16.27
C THR A 156 7.25 2.08 -15.46
N LEU A 157 7.26 0.79 -15.78
CA LEU A 157 8.18 -0.21 -15.23
C LEU A 157 8.91 -0.91 -16.38
N LYS A 158 10.23 -0.85 -16.37
CA LYS A 158 11.11 -1.62 -17.25
C LYS A 158 11.65 -2.82 -16.50
N VAL A 159 11.56 -4.00 -17.11
CA VAL A 159 12.17 -5.24 -16.62
C VAL A 159 13.02 -5.83 -17.74
N THR A 160 14.25 -6.25 -17.41
CA THR A 160 15.18 -6.90 -18.33
C THR A 160 15.57 -8.27 -17.78
N TRP A 161 15.44 -9.31 -18.59
CA TRP A 161 16.01 -10.63 -18.32
C TRP A 161 17.28 -10.78 -19.13
N GLU A 162 18.44 -10.54 -18.52
CA GLU A 162 19.75 -10.62 -19.16
C GLU A 162 20.31 -12.03 -19.10
N LYS A 163 20.68 -12.58 -20.27
CA LYS A 163 21.29 -13.91 -20.43
C LYS A 163 20.55 -14.97 -19.62
N ALA A 164 19.23 -14.91 -19.61
CA ALA A 164 18.46 -15.85 -18.83
C ALA A 164 18.81 -17.32 -19.24
N PRO A 165 18.82 -18.29 -18.35
CA PRO A 165 19.40 -19.63 -18.59
C PRO A 165 18.44 -20.71 -19.11
N ALA A 166 18.61 -21.11 -20.37
CA ALA A 166 18.23 -22.37 -21.03
C ALA A 166 18.92 -22.29 -22.39
N TYR A 167 20.19 -22.73 -22.37
CA TYR A 167 21.24 -22.62 -23.38
C TYR A 167 20.80 -22.37 -24.84
N PRO A 168 21.48 -21.50 -25.63
CA PRO A 168 22.39 -20.37 -25.34
C PRO A 168 21.70 -18.97 -25.23
N SER A 169 22.51 -17.90 -25.09
CA SER A 169 22.19 -16.48 -24.80
C SER A 169 20.77 -16.00 -25.15
N ARG A 170 20.13 -15.29 -24.21
CA ARG A 170 18.82 -14.63 -24.34
C ARG A 170 18.76 -13.33 -23.56
N THR A 171 18.44 -12.23 -24.22
CA THR A 171 18.18 -10.96 -23.53
C THR A 171 16.91 -10.36 -24.09
N TYR A 172 15.95 -10.08 -23.20
CA TYR A 172 14.68 -9.47 -23.57
C TYR A 172 14.19 -8.55 -22.46
N GLN A 173 13.31 -7.63 -22.83
CA GLN A 173 12.75 -6.62 -21.96
C GLN A 173 11.24 -6.58 -22.06
N ALA A 174 10.61 -6.26 -20.94
CA ALA A 174 9.21 -5.85 -20.88
C ALA A 174 9.12 -4.45 -20.28
N VAL A 175 8.41 -3.56 -20.96
CA VAL A 175 8.11 -2.21 -20.47
C VAL A 175 6.61 -2.05 -20.30
N LEU A 176 6.14 -2.06 -19.06
CA LEU A 176 4.76 -1.78 -18.71
C LEU A 176 4.60 -0.27 -18.53
N THR A 177 3.52 0.30 -19.06
CA THR A 177 3.28 1.74 -18.94
C THR A 177 1.80 2.05 -18.87
N THR A 178 1.41 3.06 -18.07
CA THR A 178 0.04 3.57 -18.03
C THR A 178 -0.01 5.10 -17.95
N ASP A 179 -1.01 5.70 -18.62
CA ASP A 179 -1.39 7.11 -18.45
C ASP A 179 -2.43 7.30 -17.32
N GLY A 180 -2.78 6.22 -16.62
CA GLY A 180 -3.82 6.11 -15.62
C GLY A 180 -5.14 5.57 -16.15
N ASN A 181 -5.51 5.83 -17.40
CA ASN A 181 -6.76 5.37 -18.00
C ASN A 181 -6.56 4.22 -19.00
N ARG A 182 -5.42 4.23 -19.71
CA ARG A 182 -4.97 3.25 -20.70
C ARG A 182 -3.64 2.64 -20.26
N SER A 183 -3.39 1.42 -20.68
CA SER A 183 -2.17 0.70 -20.31
C SER A 183 -1.64 -0.14 -21.47
N PHE A 184 -0.32 -0.23 -21.53
CA PHE A 184 0.39 -0.93 -22.58
C PHE A 184 1.55 -1.74 -22.00
N VAL A 185 1.94 -2.77 -22.74
CA VAL A 185 3.24 -3.42 -22.57
C VAL A 185 3.98 -3.46 -23.90
N LEU A 186 5.26 -3.10 -23.86
CA LEU A 186 6.19 -3.29 -24.96
C LEU A 186 7.11 -4.46 -24.61
N LEU A 187 7.17 -5.46 -25.48
CA LEU A 187 8.12 -6.56 -25.38
C LEU A 187 9.21 -6.36 -26.42
N LEU A 188 10.46 -6.28 -25.98
CA LEU A 188 11.62 -6.05 -26.81
C LEU A 188 12.57 -7.24 -26.70
N TYR A 189 13.00 -7.76 -27.84
CA TYR A 189 13.90 -8.90 -27.94
C TYR A 189 15.20 -8.47 -28.62
N GLN A 190 16.34 -8.86 -28.05
CA GLN A 190 17.66 -8.54 -28.62
C GLN A 190 17.81 -9.18 -30.01
N ASP A 191 18.11 -8.37 -31.04
CA ASP A 191 18.32 -8.86 -32.41
C ASP A 191 19.45 -9.90 -32.47
N GLY A 192 19.13 -11.10 -32.96
CA GLY A 192 20.06 -12.23 -32.99
C GLY A 192 20.47 -12.73 -31.61
N GLY A 193 19.84 -12.23 -30.54
CA GLY A 193 20.13 -12.50 -29.15
C GLY A 193 19.17 -13.50 -28.51
N MET A 194 18.07 -13.90 -29.14
CA MET A 194 17.14 -14.92 -28.64
C MET A 194 17.48 -16.31 -29.18
N ARG A 195 18.57 -16.92 -28.68
CA ARG A 195 19.14 -18.15 -29.27
C ARG A 195 18.79 -19.44 -28.54
N TRP A 196 17.60 -19.61 -27.96
CA TRP A 196 17.24 -20.88 -27.29
C TRP A 196 17.46 -22.10 -28.18
N ASP A 197 18.14 -23.11 -27.64
CA ASP A 197 18.23 -24.43 -28.24
C ASP A 197 16.98 -25.23 -27.88
N TYR A 198 15.90 -24.96 -28.60
CA TYR A 198 14.61 -25.61 -28.38
C TYR A 198 14.67 -27.14 -28.52
N THR A 199 15.72 -27.69 -29.13
CA THR A 199 15.90 -29.14 -29.29
C THR A 199 16.32 -29.84 -27.99
N LYS A 200 16.85 -29.09 -27.02
CA LYS A 200 17.27 -29.59 -25.71
C LYS A 200 16.24 -29.39 -24.61
N LEU A 201 15.10 -28.76 -24.93
CA LEU A 201 14.04 -28.53 -23.96
C LEU A 201 13.19 -29.79 -23.81
N ALA A 202 12.88 -30.16 -22.57
CA ALA A 202 11.98 -31.25 -22.27
C ALA A 202 10.54 -30.98 -22.75
N ALA A 203 10.13 -29.70 -22.80
CA ALA A 203 8.90 -29.24 -23.41
C ALA A 203 9.12 -27.91 -24.13
N GLY A 204 8.68 -27.80 -25.39
CA GLY A 204 8.80 -26.58 -26.17
C GLY A 204 7.53 -25.73 -26.07
N ASN A 205 7.18 -25.22 -24.89
CA ASN A 205 5.86 -24.63 -24.61
C ASN A 205 5.85 -23.11 -24.33
N VAL A 206 6.88 -22.36 -24.74
CA VAL A 206 6.95 -20.91 -24.51
C VAL A 206 5.65 -20.16 -24.87
N LEU A 207 5.27 -19.25 -23.97
CA LEU A 207 4.09 -18.40 -24.13
C LEU A 207 4.47 -16.92 -24.13
N ILE A 208 3.96 -16.18 -25.11
CA ILE A 208 4.08 -14.72 -25.20
C ILE A 208 2.67 -14.15 -25.31
N GLY A 209 2.35 -13.13 -24.53
CA GLY A 209 1.04 -12.48 -24.56
C GLY A 209 0.57 -12.04 -23.18
N PHE A 210 -0.74 -11.94 -22.99
CA PHE A 210 -1.30 -11.55 -21.70
C PHE A 210 -2.71 -12.10 -21.47
N SER A 211 -3.13 -12.11 -20.21
CA SER A 211 -4.50 -12.38 -19.77
C SER A 211 -4.87 -11.48 -18.60
N SER A 212 -5.96 -10.75 -18.68
CA SER A 212 -6.49 -9.89 -17.61
C SER A 212 -7.25 -10.65 -16.53
N GLY A 213 -7.56 -11.93 -16.78
CA GLY A 213 -8.40 -12.79 -15.95
C GLY A 213 -9.89 -12.43 -15.92
N ASP A 214 -10.34 -11.45 -16.71
CA ASP A 214 -11.74 -11.02 -16.81
C ASP A 214 -12.32 -11.15 -18.24
N GLY A 215 -11.77 -12.11 -18.98
CA GLY A 215 -12.15 -12.43 -20.36
C GLY A 215 -11.40 -11.65 -21.43
N TYR A 216 -10.39 -10.85 -21.07
CA TYR A 216 -9.54 -10.13 -22.04
C TYR A 216 -8.14 -10.74 -22.06
N ALA A 217 -7.78 -11.40 -23.16
CA ALA A 217 -6.49 -12.03 -23.33
C ALA A 217 -6.07 -12.03 -24.80
N GLN A 218 -4.77 -12.05 -25.03
CA GLN A 218 -4.20 -12.19 -26.35
C GLN A 218 -2.95 -13.06 -26.26
N ASN A 219 -2.90 -14.10 -27.10
CA ASN A 219 -1.70 -14.88 -27.33
C ASN A 219 -0.97 -14.31 -28.54
N ASN A 220 0.35 -14.29 -28.50
CA ASN A 220 1.15 -13.94 -29.66
C ASN A 220 0.94 -14.99 -30.76
N GLU A 221 0.92 -14.56 -32.02
CA GLU A 221 0.77 -15.42 -33.20
C GLU A 221 1.85 -16.50 -33.29
N LEU A 222 3.05 -16.21 -32.77
CA LEU A 222 4.16 -17.16 -32.68
C LEU A 222 3.85 -18.34 -31.74
N THR A 223 2.96 -18.18 -30.76
CA THR A 223 2.66 -19.24 -29.77
C THR A 223 2.15 -20.53 -30.44
N GLN A 224 1.44 -20.40 -31.57
CA GLN A 224 0.91 -21.52 -32.34
C GLN A 224 1.90 -22.09 -33.37
N GLN A 225 3.07 -21.47 -33.52
CA GLN A 225 4.09 -21.89 -34.49
C GLN A 225 4.99 -23.00 -33.90
N PRO A 226 5.70 -23.75 -34.76
CA PRO A 226 6.69 -24.74 -34.31
C PRO A 226 7.77 -24.11 -33.42
N PRO A 227 8.40 -24.89 -32.51
CA PRO A 227 9.49 -24.43 -31.63
C PRO A 227 10.59 -23.61 -32.34
N ALA A 228 10.96 -24.00 -33.56
CA ALA A 228 11.96 -23.27 -34.36
C ALA A 228 11.64 -21.79 -34.61
N VAL A 229 10.35 -21.44 -34.66
CA VAL A 229 9.87 -20.08 -34.94
C VAL A 229 9.51 -19.36 -33.65
N LYS A 230 8.80 -20.01 -32.73
CA LYS A 230 8.30 -19.36 -31.52
C LYS A 230 9.38 -19.00 -30.48
N TYR A 231 10.51 -19.70 -30.51
CA TYR A 231 11.70 -19.35 -29.73
C TYR A 231 12.61 -18.31 -30.41
N ARG A 232 12.15 -17.72 -31.52
CA ARG A 232 12.84 -16.65 -32.27
C ARG A 232 11.97 -15.40 -32.44
N PRO A 233 11.44 -14.81 -31.33
CA PRO A 233 10.59 -13.62 -31.41
C PRO A 233 11.34 -12.35 -31.85
N ASP A 234 12.68 -12.39 -31.86
CA ASP A 234 13.55 -11.35 -32.41
C ASP A 234 13.51 -11.28 -33.95
N GLN A 235 13.15 -12.37 -34.61
CA GLN A 235 13.21 -12.48 -36.08
C GLN A 235 11.86 -12.29 -36.79
N HIS A 236 10.75 -12.35 -36.06
CA HIS A 236 9.41 -12.49 -36.64
C HIS A 236 8.45 -11.41 -36.14
N SER A 237 8.51 -10.19 -36.71
CA SER A 237 7.58 -9.08 -36.43
C SER A 237 7.73 -7.93 -37.44
N ASN A 238 6.73 -7.03 -37.52
CA ASN A 238 6.75 -5.85 -38.42
C ASN A 238 7.93 -4.89 -38.16
N VAL A 239 8.42 -4.86 -36.92
CA VAL A 239 9.71 -4.30 -36.51
C VAL A 239 10.39 -5.43 -35.76
N ARG A 240 11.49 -5.97 -36.29
CA ARG A 240 12.10 -7.20 -35.79
C ARG A 240 12.39 -7.09 -34.28
N GLY A 241 11.80 -7.99 -33.49
CA GLY A 241 11.95 -8.06 -32.04
C GLY A 241 11.07 -7.13 -31.19
N LEU A 242 10.11 -6.38 -31.77
CA LEU A 242 9.20 -5.51 -31.01
C LEU A 242 7.74 -5.96 -31.09
N TRP A 243 7.11 -6.11 -29.93
CA TRP A 243 5.67 -6.33 -29.79
C TRP A 243 5.06 -5.32 -28.83
N ILE A 244 3.90 -4.78 -29.18
CA ILE A 244 3.18 -3.81 -28.34
C ILE A 244 1.75 -4.29 -28.15
N TYR A 245 1.35 -4.48 -26.90
CA TYR A 245 -0.01 -4.87 -26.53
C TYR A 245 -0.69 -3.77 -25.73
N ARG A 246 -1.95 -3.51 -26.06
CA ARG A 246 -2.86 -2.74 -25.20
C ARG A 246 -3.43 -3.68 -24.14
N LEU A 247 -3.32 -3.30 -22.87
CA LEU A 247 -3.72 -4.14 -21.74
C LEU A 247 -5.09 -3.74 -21.17
N ASP A 248 -5.54 -2.50 -21.36
CA ASP A 248 -6.89 -2.09 -20.98
C ASP A 248 -7.93 -2.49 -22.05
N ASN A 249 -9.09 -2.99 -21.62
CA ASN A 249 -10.21 -3.32 -22.52
C ASN A 249 -11.15 -2.11 -22.72
N ARG A 250 -11.27 -1.25 -21.70
CA ARG A 250 -12.06 0.00 -21.77
C ARG A 250 -11.35 1.11 -21.03
N SER A 251 -11.33 2.30 -21.65
CA SER A 251 -10.90 3.52 -20.96
C SER A 251 -11.85 3.80 -19.80
N ARG A 252 -11.30 3.91 -18.59
CA ARG A 252 -12.04 4.25 -17.36
C ARG A 252 -11.51 5.56 -16.83
N VAL A 253 -12.36 6.30 -16.11
CA VAL A 253 -11.91 7.46 -15.35
C VAL A 253 -11.14 6.96 -14.13
N ASN A 254 -9.83 7.24 -14.09
CA ASN A 254 -9.03 6.94 -12.92
C ASN A 254 -9.17 8.03 -11.85
N TYR A 255 -10.06 7.80 -10.90
CA TYR A 255 -10.29 8.73 -9.79
C TYR A 255 -9.11 8.85 -8.82
N ARG A 256 -8.23 7.84 -8.75
CA ARG A 256 -6.98 7.95 -7.96
C ARG A 256 -6.06 8.98 -8.60
N LEU A 257 -5.84 8.89 -9.92
CA LEU A 257 -5.06 9.87 -10.66
C LEU A 257 -5.66 11.28 -10.53
N ARG A 258 -6.98 11.44 -10.71
CA ARG A 258 -7.63 12.75 -10.56
C ARG A 258 -7.44 13.34 -9.16
N CYS A 259 -7.58 12.50 -8.13
CA CYS A 259 -7.33 12.92 -6.75
C CYS A 259 -5.87 13.34 -6.53
N LEU A 260 -4.89 12.54 -6.97
CA LEU A 260 -3.46 12.82 -6.77
C LEU A 260 -3.00 14.06 -7.52
N VAL A 261 -3.45 14.24 -8.77
CA VAL A 261 -3.17 15.46 -9.55
C VAL A 261 -3.73 16.69 -8.83
N TRP A 262 -4.96 16.61 -8.31
CA TRP A 262 -5.52 17.69 -7.53
C TRP A 262 -4.67 17.95 -6.28
N LEU A 263 -4.37 16.93 -5.48
CA LEU A 263 -3.56 17.05 -4.24
C LEU A 263 -2.21 17.73 -4.47
N ASP A 264 -1.54 17.44 -5.58
CA ASP A 264 -0.24 18.00 -5.93
C ASP A 264 -0.32 19.49 -6.30
N THR A 265 -1.41 19.91 -6.94
CA THR A 265 -1.65 21.32 -7.29
C THR A 265 -2.14 22.18 -6.12
N GLU A 266 -2.58 21.57 -5.03
CA GLU A 266 -3.19 22.28 -3.91
C GLU A 266 -2.15 22.72 -2.87
N PRO A 267 -2.18 24.00 -2.45
CA PRO A 267 -1.25 24.53 -1.46
C PRO A 267 -1.54 23.96 -0.07
N ALA A 268 -0.57 24.08 0.84
CA ALA A 268 -0.76 23.72 2.25
C ALA A 268 -1.84 24.62 2.91
N PRO A 269 -2.70 24.09 3.81
CA PRO A 269 -3.81 24.84 4.39
C PRO A 269 -3.41 26.17 5.04
N ASP A 270 -2.29 26.20 5.77
CA ASP A 270 -1.80 27.37 6.53
C ASP A 270 -1.55 28.63 5.68
N THR A 271 -1.48 28.44 4.36
CA THR A 271 -1.32 29.53 3.38
C THR A 271 -2.61 30.30 3.10
N TRP A 272 -3.77 29.71 3.39
CA TRP A 272 -5.08 30.29 3.01
C TRP A 272 -6.17 30.17 4.07
N ASN A 273 -6.02 29.34 5.10
CA ASN A 273 -7.09 28.98 6.04
C ASN A 273 -7.13 29.80 7.35
N ARG A 274 -6.55 31.01 7.35
CA ARG A 274 -6.57 31.88 8.53
C ARG A 274 -7.97 32.45 8.74
N GLN A 275 -8.37 32.59 10.00
CA GLN A 275 -9.60 33.28 10.43
C GLN A 275 -10.91 32.71 9.84
N LEU A 276 -10.95 31.41 9.54
CA LEU A 276 -12.17 30.73 9.09
C LEU A 276 -13.20 30.60 10.21
N PRO A 277 -14.50 30.84 9.93
CA PRO A 277 -15.53 30.69 10.93
C PRO A 277 -15.86 29.20 11.18
N PRO A 278 -16.20 28.81 12.42
CA PRO A 278 -16.62 27.44 12.75
C PRO A 278 -18.05 27.18 12.27
N CYS A 279 -18.39 25.93 11.93
CA CYS A 279 -19.76 25.61 11.49
C CYS A 279 -20.79 25.87 12.60
N PRO A 280 -21.99 26.40 12.30
CA PRO A 280 -23.10 26.38 13.24
C PRO A 280 -23.38 24.95 13.69
N CYS A 281 -23.79 24.80 14.95
CA CYS A 281 -24.10 23.47 15.49
C CYS A 281 -25.35 22.86 14.84
N SER A 282 -26.23 23.70 14.29
CA SER A 282 -27.45 23.25 13.62
C SER A 282 -27.86 24.02 12.38
N GLN A 283 -28.75 23.38 11.64
CA GLN A 283 -29.30 23.93 10.42
C GLN A 283 -30.09 25.23 10.67
N PRO A 284 -30.97 25.36 11.70
CA PRO A 284 -31.64 26.63 11.96
C PRO A 284 -30.68 27.77 12.34
N GLN A 285 -29.56 27.48 13.02
CA GLN A 285 -28.55 28.52 13.26
C GLN A 285 -27.89 28.97 11.95
N ALA A 286 -27.56 28.03 11.05
CA ALA A 286 -26.99 28.35 9.75
C ALA A 286 -27.97 29.12 8.86
N GLU A 287 -29.28 28.86 8.99
CA GLU A 287 -30.35 29.58 8.28
C GLU A 287 -30.51 31.03 8.76
N LEU A 288 -30.31 31.26 10.05
CA LEU A 288 -30.53 32.57 10.69
C LEU A 288 -29.26 33.43 10.77
N ASP A 289 -28.07 32.84 10.74
CA ASP A 289 -26.79 33.56 10.77
C ASP A 289 -26.45 34.05 9.34
N PRO A 290 -26.47 35.37 9.08
CA PRO A 290 -26.24 35.91 7.74
C PRO A 290 -24.81 35.68 7.21
N ARG A 291 -23.89 35.22 8.07
CA ARG A 291 -22.55 34.78 7.68
C ARG A 291 -22.56 33.42 6.97
N TYR A 292 -23.70 32.74 6.88
CA TYR A 292 -23.86 31.44 6.21
C TYR A 292 -24.89 31.49 5.10
N ARG A 293 -24.70 30.67 4.07
CA ARG A 293 -25.57 30.59 2.90
C ARG A 293 -25.81 29.15 2.49
N ARG A 294 -26.95 28.87 1.88
CA ARG A 294 -27.30 27.53 1.42
C ARG A 294 -26.40 27.10 0.24
N SER A 295 -25.87 25.88 0.28
CA SER A 295 -24.95 25.33 -0.74
C SER A 295 -25.64 24.38 -1.72
N ARG A 296 -25.29 24.47 -3.02
CA ARG A 296 -25.80 23.62 -4.13
C ARG A 296 -25.35 22.15 -4.04
N GLY A 297 -24.17 21.91 -3.43
CA GLY A 297 -23.49 20.60 -3.43
C GLY A 297 -24.09 19.54 -2.49
N ALA A 298 -24.88 19.95 -1.50
CA ALA A 298 -25.41 19.05 -0.48
C ALA A 298 -26.65 18.25 -0.91
N ILE A 299 -27.27 18.63 -2.03
CA ILE A 299 -28.39 17.89 -2.62
C ILE A 299 -27.90 16.56 -3.26
N ARG A 300 -26.59 16.40 -3.51
CA ARG A 300 -25.99 15.16 -4.08
C ARG A 300 -25.34 14.26 -3.03
N GLY A 301 -25.98 14.13 -1.87
CA GLY A 301 -25.77 13.06 -0.90
C GLY A 301 -26.08 11.66 -1.48
N PRO A 302 -25.78 10.57 -0.75
CA PRO A 302 -25.84 9.20 -1.27
C PRO A 302 -27.25 8.82 -1.79
N PRO A 303 -27.37 8.06 -2.90
CA PRO A 303 -28.66 7.68 -3.50
C PRO A 303 -29.49 6.70 -2.64
N ARG A 304 -29.14 6.48 -1.36
CA ARG A 304 -29.82 5.55 -0.44
C ARG A 304 -30.14 6.11 0.95
N ALA A 305 -29.81 7.37 1.25
CA ALA A 305 -30.23 7.99 2.52
C ALA A 305 -31.52 8.79 2.28
N SER A 306 -32.66 8.22 2.69
CA SER A 306 -33.99 8.83 2.61
C SER A 306 -34.21 9.96 3.65
N ARG A 307 -33.21 10.80 3.93
CA ARG A 307 -33.30 11.90 4.91
C ARG A 307 -32.78 13.21 4.32
N ARG A 308 -33.43 14.33 4.68
CA ARG A 308 -33.14 15.68 4.16
C ARG A 308 -31.75 16.12 4.66
N VAL A 309 -30.73 15.92 3.84
CA VAL A 309 -29.40 16.49 4.08
C VAL A 309 -29.40 17.94 3.59
N GLY A 310 -29.26 18.89 4.50
CA GLY A 310 -29.14 20.32 4.19
C GLY A 310 -27.67 20.73 4.24
N GLY A 311 -27.16 21.42 3.22
CA GLY A 311 -25.80 21.95 3.28
C GLY A 311 -25.77 23.45 3.23
N TRP A 312 -24.90 24.00 4.06
CA TRP A 312 -24.61 25.41 4.18
C TRP A 312 -23.14 25.65 3.93
N GLN A 313 -22.81 26.81 3.40
CA GLN A 313 -21.47 27.29 3.20
C GLN A 313 -21.33 28.56 4.03
N GLY A 314 -20.36 28.60 4.93
CA GLY A 314 -19.91 29.82 5.55
C GLY A 314 -19.39 30.76 4.47
N VAL A 315 -19.83 32.01 4.55
CA VAL A 315 -19.33 33.09 3.71
C VAL A 315 -17.81 33.17 3.94
N PRO A 316 -17.01 33.17 2.86
CA PRO A 316 -15.57 33.15 3.01
C PRO A 316 -15.04 34.35 3.83
N SER A 317 -14.03 34.11 4.67
CA SER A 317 -13.16 35.18 5.18
C SER A 317 -12.19 35.55 4.05
N PHE A 318 -12.19 36.81 3.65
CA PHE A 318 -11.47 37.27 2.46
C PHE A 318 -10.08 37.84 2.79
N SER A 319 -9.75 38.02 4.08
CA SER A 319 -8.42 38.36 4.59
C SER A 319 -7.43 37.17 4.50
N GLY A 320 -7.12 36.72 3.28
CA GLY A 320 -6.11 35.68 3.03
C GLY A 320 -6.38 34.72 1.88
N GLY A 321 -7.26 35.08 0.93
CA GLY A 321 -7.48 34.28 -0.29
C GLY A 321 -8.92 33.83 -0.54
N GLY A 322 -9.91 34.36 0.18
CA GLY A 322 -11.33 34.07 -0.06
C GLY A 322 -11.77 32.70 0.42
N SER A 323 -11.22 32.22 1.52
CA SER A 323 -11.44 30.87 2.02
C SER A 323 -12.66 30.80 2.92
N GLY A 324 -13.43 29.73 2.87
CA GLY A 324 -14.66 29.53 3.63
C GLY A 324 -14.77 28.16 4.26
N VAL A 325 -15.97 27.82 4.70
CA VAL A 325 -16.28 26.49 5.26
C VAL A 325 -17.56 25.95 4.65
N ARG A 326 -17.64 24.64 4.46
CA ARG A 326 -18.88 23.95 4.11
C ARG A 326 -19.33 23.09 5.28
N CYS A 327 -20.59 23.25 5.66
CA CYS A 327 -21.23 22.60 6.79
C CYS A 327 -22.41 21.78 6.28
N LEU A 328 -22.39 20.48 6.55
CA LEU A 328 -23.43 19.54 6.15
C LEU A 328 -24.23 19.13 7.38
N TYR A 329 -25.55 19.23 7.28
CA TYR A 329 -26.49 18.93 8.35
C TYR A 329 -27.38 17.76 7.96
N GLN A 330 -27.67 16.92 8.95
CA GLN A 330 -28.60 15.82 8.84
C GLN A 330 -29.57 15.89 10.02
N ASP A 331 -30.87 15.83 9.73
CA ASP A 331 -31.94 15.91 10.74
C ASP A 331 -31.84 17.16 11.65
N GLY A 332 -31.36 18.28 11.08
CA GLY A 332 -31.19 19.56 11.78
C GLY A 332 -29.84 19.75 12.45
N SER A 333 -29.01 18.71 12.54
CA SER A 333 -27.78 18.69 13.34
C SER A 333 -26.53 18.59 12.47
N LEU A 334 -25.42 19.24 12.87
CA LEU A 334 -24.19 19.21 12.10
C LEU A 334 -23.65 17.78 12.00
N LEU A 335 -23.52 17.29 10.75
CA LEU A 335 -22.98 15.98 10.41
C LEU A 335 -21.46 16.05 10.16
N GLU A 336 -21.04 16.96 9.29
CA GLU A 336 -19.63 17.17 8.97
C GLU A 336 -19.37 18.59 8.46
N GLY A 337 -18.15 19.09 8.65
CA GLY A 337 -17.69 20.37 8.13
C GLY A 337 -16.31 20.26 7.48
N TRP A 338 -16.07 21.06 6.46
CA TRP A 338 -14.84 21.09 5.66
C TRP A 338 -14.41 22.53 5.38
N GLN A 339 -13.12 22.83 5.50
CA GLN A 339 -12.56 24.09 5.02
C GLN A 339 -12.56 24.09 3.48
N GLU A 340 -12.79 25.24 2.85
CA GLU A 340 -12.93 25.40 1.40
C GLU A 340 -12.20 26.65 0.89
N ARG A 341 -11.69 26.61 -0.35
CA ARG A 341 -11.14 27.76 -1.07
C ARG A 341 -12.27 28.51 -1.80
N PRO A 342 -12.03 29.73 -2.35
CA PRO A 342 -13.11 30.62 -2.76
C PRO A 342 -14.18 30.05 -3.70
N PRO A 343 -15.39 30.65 -3.69
CA PRO A 343 -16.58 30.16 -4.39
C PRO A 343 -16.38 29.91 -5.89
N SER A 344 -15.45 30.63 -6.55
CA SER A 344 -15.07 30.38 -7.95
C SER A 344 -14.48 28.99 -8.21
N SER A 345 -14.12 28.26 -7.15
CA SER A 345 -13.58 26.90 -7.17
C SER A 345 -14.48 25.83 -6.53
N ALA A 346 -15.67 26.20 -6.01
CA ALA A 346 -16.53 25.31 -5.22
C ALA A 346 -16.93 24.02 -5.96
N ASP A 347 -17.14 24.07 -7.27
CA ASP A 347 -17.40 22.90 -8.11
C ASP A 347 -16.18 21.97 -8.19
N ARG A 348 -14.97 22.53 -8.29
CA ARG A 348 -13.72 21.76 -8.31
C ARG A 348 -13.46 21.07 -6.97
N GLU A 349 -13.79 21.73 -5.85
CA GLU A 349 -13.62 21.15 -4.52
C GLU A 349 -14.59 19.99 -4.27
N LEU A 350 -15.86 20.15 -4.67
CA LEU A 350 -16.85 19.08 -4.56
C LEU A 350 -16.47 17.89 -5.46
N GLU A 351 -15.96 18.14 -6.66
CA GLU A 351 -15.43 17.10 -7.54
C GLU A 351 -14.24 16.38 -6.92
N ALA A 352 -13.27 17.12 -6.36
CA ALA A 352 -12.11 16.55 -5.68
C ALA A 352 -12.51 15.68 -4.48
N PHE A 353 -13.42 16.17 -3.63
CA PHE A 353 -13.97 15.37 -2.53
C PHE A 353 -14.65 14.10 -3.05
N ASN A 354 -15.45 14.20 -4.11
CA ASN A 354 -16.11 13.06 -4.72
C ASN A 354 -15.10 12.05 -5.28
N TRP A 355 -14.04 12.50 -5.95
CA TRP A 355 -12.99 11.63 -6.45
C TRP A 355 -12.25 10.95 -5.30
N CYS A 356 -11.69 11.72 -4.37
CA CYS A 356 -10.82 11.25 -3.29
C CYS A 356 -11.55 10.42 -2.23
N CYS A 357 -12.71 10.90 -1.74
CA CYS A 357 -13.39 10.31 -0.59
C CYS A 357 -14.48 9.30 -0.97
N ARG A 358 -15.13 9.44 -2.13
CA ARG A 358 -16.28 8.59 -2.51
C ARG A 358 -15.94 7.57 -3.59
N ARG A 359 -15.31 8.00 -4.69
CA ARG A 359 -15.09 7.16 -5.87
C ARG A 359 -13.89 6.24 -5.75
N VAL A 360 -12.83 6.66 -5.05
CA VAL A 360 -11.64 5.83 -4.84
C VAL A 360 -11.88 4.68 -3.86
N GLN A 361 -12.81 4.83 -2.91
CA GLN A 361 -13.18 3.85 -1.88
C GLN A 361 -12.05 3.41 -0.94
N LYS A 362 -10.86 4.01 -1.04
CA LYS A 362 -9.74 3.85 -0.11
C LYS A 362 -9.68 5.02 0.87
N PRO A 363 -9.86 4.79 2.19
CA PRO A 363 -9.87 5.85 3.20
C PRO A 363 -8.62 6.75 3.20
N LEU A 364 -7.45 6.19 2.85
CA LEU A 364 -6.19 6.94 2.76
C LEU A 364 -6.28 8.15 1.81
N PHE A 365 -6.99 8.04 0.68
CA PHE A 365 -7.14 9.16 -0.25
C PHE A 365 -8.02 10.28 0.33
N CYS A 366 -9.02 9.92 1.13
CA CYS A 366 -9.83 10.90 1.86
C CYS A 366 -9.03 11.57 3.00
N ALA A 367 -8.11 10.82 3.63
CA ALA A 367 -7.19 11.40 4.61
C ALA A 367 -6.24 12.41 3.96
N LYS A 368 -5.63 12.08 2.82
CA LYS A 368 -4.82 13.02 2.02
C LYS A 368 -5.63 14.25 1.58
N PHE A 369 -6.90 14.08 1.20
CA PHE A 369 -7.79 15.21 0.94
C PHE A 369 -7.98 16.07 2.19
N ALA A 370 -8.17 15.46 3.36
CA ALA A 370 -8.31 16.18 4.63
C ALA A 370 -7.05 16.92 5.07
N GLU A 371 -5.86 16.47 4.66
CA GLU A 371 -4.60 17.22 4.85
C GLU A 371 -4.60 18.53 4.04
N LYS A 372 -5.27 18.57 2.88
CA LYS A 372 -5.41 19.77 2.04
C LYS A 372 -6.66 20.58 2.33
N ARG A 373 -7.70 19.98 2.91
CA ARG A 373 -8.97 20.58 3.32
C ARG A 373 -9.33 20.07 4.71
N PRO A 374 -8.80 20.70 5.76
CA PRO A 374 -9.05 20.25 7.12
C PRO A 374 -10.54 20.22 7.45
N ARG A 375 -10.91 19.33 8.36
CA ARG A 375 -12.28 19.27 8.87
C ARG A 375 -12.57 20.45 9.79
N VAL A 376 -13.81 20.90 9.77
CA VAL A 376 -14.33 21.95 10.65
C VAL A 376 -15.45 21.37 11.48
N SER A 377 -15.46 21.69 12.76
CA SER A 377 -16.53 21.35 13.69
C SER A 377 -17.33 22.60 14.03
N CYS A 378 -18.33 22.44 14.89
CA CYS A 378 -19.02 23.55 15.52
C CYS A 378 -18.37 24.03 16.82
N GLU A 379 -17.18 23.52 17.15
CA GLU A 379 -16.45 23.98 18.33
C GLU A 379 -16.06 25.46 18.16
N GLY A 380 -16.34 26.26 19.18
CA GLY A 380 -16.09 27.70 19.13
C GLY A 380 -17.11 28.50 18.33
N TYR A 381 -18.18 27.88 17.81
CA TYR A 381 -19.26 28.64 17.18
C TYR A 381 -19.98 29.52 18.21
N VAL A 382 -19.96 30.81 17.95
CA VAL A 382 -20.71 31.83 18.68
C VAL A 382 -21.57 32.58 17.67
N PRO A 383 -22.91 32.60 17.86
CA PRO A 383 -23.79 33.37 16.99
C PRO A 383 -23.46 34.87 17.12
N PRO A 384 -23.61 35.66 16.05
CA PRO A 384 -23.44 37.10 16.14
C PRO A 384 -24.56 37.69 17.01
N THR A 385 -24.23 38.68 17.84
CA THR A 385 -25.22 39.38 18.67
C THR A 385 -25.96 40.39 17.82
N PRO A 386 -27.29 40.26 17.69
CA PRO A 386 -28.07 41.15 16.85
C PRO A 386 -28.51 42.41 17.61
N ALA A 387 -28.37 43.57 16.97
CA ALA A 387 -28.96 44.85 17.35
C ALA A 387 -29.56 45.52 16.09
N GLY A 388 -30.51 46.42 16.24
CA GLY A 388 -31.21 46.94 15.07
C GLY A 388 -32.09 48.13 15.33
N ALA A 389 -32.62 48.66 14.23
CA ALA A 389 -33.55 49.78 14.24
C ALA A 389 -34.64 49.62 13.17
N PHE A 390 -35.89 49.88 13.57
CA PHE A 390 -37.10 49.63 12.78
C PHE A 390 -38.09 50.80 12.93
N GLY A 391 -39.02 50.99 11.99
CA GLY A 391 -40.06 52.02 12.11
C GLY A 391 -39.51 53.45 12.22
N ASP A 392 -40.11 54.28 13.07
CA ASP A 392 -39.80 55.71 13.21
C ASP A 392 -38.81 56.04 14.35
N PRO A 393 -37.52 55.90 14.06
CA PRO A 393 -36.70 54.82 14.58
C PRO A 393 -36.98 54.33 16.02
N HIS A 394 -37.40 53.08 16.13
CA HIS A 394 -37.29 52.27 17.35
C HIS A 394 -36.00 51.47 17.34
N MET A 395 -35.20 51.61 18.39
CA MET A 395 -33.89 50.98 18.55
C MET A 395 -33.99 49.76 19.46
N THR A 396 -33.17 48.75 19.20
CA THR A 396 -32.82 47.71 20.16
C THR A 396 -31.30 47.60 20.26
N THR A 397 -30.75 47.88 21.43
CA THR A 397 -29.29 47.83 21.70
C THR A 397 -28.75 46.40 21.69
N LEU A 398 -27.41 46.28 21.71
CA LEU A 398 -26.72 44.99 21.78
C LEU A 398 -27.06 44.21 23.07
N ASP A 399 -27.33 44.91 24.18
CA ASP A 399 -27.78 44.31 25.44
C ASP A 399 -29.30 44.19 25.61
N GLY A 400 -30.04 44.69 24.61
CA GLY A 400 -31.47 44.44 24.45
C GLY A 400 -32.38 45.51 25.04
N LEU A 401 -31.87 46.67 25.41
CA LEU A 401 -32.67 47.85 25.73
C LEU A 401 -33.42 48.31 24.48
N THR A 402 -34.74 48.53 24.61
CA THR A 402 -35.59 49.06 23.53
C THR A 402 -36.06 50.47 23.85
N TYR A 403 -35.98 51.37 22.87
CA TYR A 403 -36.38 52.77 23.02
C TYR A 403 -36.65 53.43 21.66
N THR A 404 -37.33 54.58 21.67
CA THR A 404 -37.64 55.37 20.47
C THR A 404 -36.74 56.59 20.37
N PHE A 405 -36.18 56.85 19.20
CA PHE A 405 -35.37 58.03 18.94
C PHE A 405 -35.69 58.65 17.57
N ASN A 406 -36.46 59.74 17.59
CA ASN A 406 -36.88 60.48 16.39
C ASN A 406 -36.01 61.74 16.15
N GLY A 407 -34.70 61.55 15.95
CA GLY A 407 -33.78 62.62 15.55
C GLY A 407 -33.83 62.88 14.05
N LEU A 408 -33.69 64.14 13.61
CA LEU A 408 -33.60 64.51 12.19
C LEU A 408 -32.15 64.83 11.81
N GLY A 409 -31.51 63.96 11.02
CA GLY A 409 -30.13 64.14 10.57
C GLY A 409 -29.36 62.84 10.39
N ASP A 410 -28.02 62.94 10.44
CA ASP A 410 -27.10 61.80 10.39
C ASP A 410 -26.67 61.45 11.82
N PHE A 411 -26.76 60.18 12.21
CA PHE A 411 -26.44 59.73 13.57
C PHE A 411 -25.50 58.52 13.58
N VAL A 412 -24.61 58.50 14.57
CA VAL A 412 -23.73 57.35 14.84
C VAL A 412 -24.51 56.28 15.59
N LEU A 413 -24.82 55.19 14.90
CA LEU A 413 -25.53 54.05 15.49
C LEU A 413 -24.57 53.15 16.27
N LEU A 414 -23.39 52.91 15.71
CA LEU A 414 -22.42 52.02 16.33
C LEU A 414 -20.98 52.39 15.96
N LEU A 415 -20.13 52.48 16.97
CA LEU A 415 -18.68 52.45 16.90
C LEU A 415 -18.25 51.15 17.58
N ALA A 416 -17.52 50.29 16.89
CA ALA A 416 -16.98 49.06 17.45
C ALA A 416 -15.52 48.90 17.03
N SER A 417 -14.64 48.55 17.97
CA SER A 417 -13.23 48.35 17.66
C SER A 417 -12.61 47.26 18.50
N ASP A 418 -11.62 46.57 17.96
CA ASP A 418 -10.73 45.67 18.70
C ASP A 418 -9.26 46.03 18.39
N ALA A 419 -8.32 45.19 18.80
CA ALA A 419 -6.89 45.45 18.60
C ALA A 419 -6.45 45.50 17.12
N GLN A 420 -7.24 44.98 16.18
CA GLN A 420 -6.86 44.83 14.77
C GLN A 420 -7.84 45.47 13.78
N THR A 421 -9.05 45.78 14.22
CA THR A 421 -10.16 46.15 13.35
C THR A 421 -11.03 47.24 13.97
N SER A 422 -11.62 48.09 13.13
CA SER A 422 -12.63 49.07 13.52
C SER A 422 -13.83 49.02 12.58
N PHE A 423 -15.02 49.22 13.14
CA PHE A 423 -16.29 49.22 12.44
C PHE A 423 -17.14 50.41 12.88
N VAL A 424 -17.73 51.10 11.91
CA VAL A 424 -18.60 52.25 12.13
C VAL A 424 -19.90 52.04 11.35
N LEU A 425 -21.05 52.28 11.99
CA LEU A 425 -22.37 52.29 11.36
C LEU A 425 -23.05 53.63 11.64
N GLN A 426 -23.49 54.30 10.58
CA GLN A 426 -24.24 55.55 10.62
C GLN A 426 -25.60 55.36 9.95
N GLY A 427 -26.61 56.08 10.44
CA GLY A 427 -27.94 56.11 9.87
C GLY A 427 -28.37 57.54 9.58
N ARG A 428 -28.99 57.75 8.41
CA ARG A 428 -29.58 59.02 7.99
C ARG A 428 -31.08 58.95 8.12
N THR A 429 -31.63 59.87 8.89
CA THR A 429 -33.08 60.04 9.03
C THR A 429 -33.58 61.24 8.24
N ALA A 430 -34.82 61.14 7.75
CA ALA A 430 -35.58 62.24 7.17
C ALA A 430 -36.91 62.38 7.91
N GLN A 431 -37.60 63.50 7.71
CA GLN A 431 -38.94 63.68 8.29
C GLN A 431 -39.95 62.80 7.54
N THR A 432 -40.80 62.09 8.29
CA THR A 432 -41.81 61.18 7.74
C THR A 432 -43.01 61.96 7.19
N GLY A 433 -42.93 62.35 5.92
CA GLY A 433 -44.00 63.12 5.27
C GLY A 433 -44.23 64.46 5.96
N THR A 434 -45.40 64.63 6.58
CA THR A 434 -45.75 65.84 7.38
C THR A 434 -45.79 65.58 8.88
N ALA A 435 -45.50 64.34 9.30
CA ALA A 435 -45.50 63.95 10.70
C ALA A 435 -44.38 64.65 11.48
N GLN A 436 -44.59 64.84 12.79
CA GLN A 436 -43.52 65.21 13.72
C GLN A 436 -42.74 63.95 14.17
N ALA A 437 -42.34 63.15 13.19
CA ALA A 437 -41.58 61.92 13.34
C ALA A 437 -40.60 61.78 12.18
N THR A 438 -39.65 60.85 12.29
CA THR A 438 -38.57 60.65 11.33
C THR A 438 -38.47 59.19 10.90
N ASN A 439 -37.84 58.91 9.77
CA ASN A 439 -37.63 57.56 9.26
C ASN A 439 -36.22 57.43 8.65
N PHE A 440 -35.63 56.24 8.70
CA PHE A 440 -34.36 56.00 8.02
C PHE A 440 -34.52 55.95 6.50
N VAL A 441 -33.68 56.73 5.81
CA VAL A 441 -33.64 56.81 4.34
C VAL A 441 -32.29 56.37 3.77
N ALA A 442 -31.24 56.32 4.59
CA ALA A 442 -29.96 55.73 4.22
C ALA A 442 -29.19 55.18 5.43
N PHE A 443 -28.29 54.23 5.18
CA PHE A 443 -27.30 53.73 6.14
C PHE A 443 -25.92 53.71 5.49
N ALA A 444 -24.87 53.93 6.27
CA ALA A 444 -23.50 53.80 5.82
C ALA A 444 -22.67 53.02 6.85
N ALA A 445 -21.93 52.02 6.41
CA ALA A 445 -21.08 51.20 7.25
C ALA A 445 -19.65 51.17 6.72
N GLN A 446 -18.67 51.39 7.59
CA GLN A 446 -17.25 51.30 7.26
C GLN A 446 -16.57 50.24 8.12
N TYR A 447 -15.80 49.38 7.46
CA TYR A 447 -14.93 48.41 8.10
C TYR A 447 -13.48 48.67 7.72
N ILE A 448 -12.61 48.71 8.73
CA ILE A 448 -11.17 48.91 8.58
C ILE A 448 -10.46 47.75 9.27
N SER A 449 -9.53 47.14 8.55
CA SER A 449 -8.55 46.17 9.05
C SER A 449 -7.15 46.58 8.60
N THR A 450 -6.13 45.82 9.01
CA THR A 450 -4.74 46.06 8.58
C THR A 450 -4.53 45.98 7.07
N THR A 451 -5.41 45.30 6.34
CA THR A 451 -5.25 45.03 4.89
C THR A 451 -6.39 45.59 4.05
N THR A 452 -7.48 46.05 4.65
CA THR A 452 -8.70 46.37 3.90
C THR A 452 -9.46 47.51 4.56
N THR A 453 -9.93 48.44 3.73
CA THR A 453 -10.90 49.47 4.11
C THR A 453 -12.04 49.40 3.12
N ALA A 454 -13.26 49.24 3.63
CA ALA A 454 -14.44 49.18 2.80
C ALA A 454 -15.59 49.95 3.44
N THR A 455 -16.21 50.83 2.66
CA THR A 455 -17.40 51.58 3.04
C THR A 455 -18.56 51.16 2.16
N VAL A 456 -19.67 50.74 2.76
CA VAL A 456 -20.92 50.40 2.05
C VAL A 456 -21.99 51.41 2.46
N GLU A 457 -22.66 52.00 1.47
CA GLU A 457 -23.81 52.88 1.68
C GLU A 457 -25.05 52.23 1.05
N TRP A 458 -26.16 52.24 1.78
CA TRP A 458 -27.47 51.83 1.32
C TRP A 458 -28.41 53.03 1.36
N THR A 459 -29.04 53.34 0.22
CA THR A 459 -29.91 54.51 0.09
C THR A 459 -31.26 54.10 -0.49
N LEU A 460 -32.35 54.66 0.06
CA LEU A 460 -33.70 54.40 -0.42
C LEU A 460 -33.95 55.11 -1.76
N GLY A 461 -34.14 54.33 -2.83
CA GLY A 461 -34.42 54.82 -4.17
C GLY A 461 -35.90 55.10 -4.45
N SER A 462 -36.18 55.68 -5.62
CA SER A 462 -37.48 56.24 -6.04
C SER A 462 -38.65 55.26 -6.28
N GLN A 463 -38.54 54.01 -5.83
CA GLN A 463 -39.60 52.99 -5.89
C GLN A 463 -39.54 52.01 -4.69
N GLY A 464 -38.92 52.43 -3.57
CA GLY A 464 -38.68 51.54 -2.42
C GLY A 464 -37.55 50.52 -2.64
N LYS A 465 -36.78 50.65 -3.73
CA LYS A 465 -35.60 49.82 -3.99
C LYS A 465 -34.38 50.36 -3.27
N ILE A 466 -33.57 49.47 -2.70
CA ILE A 466 -32.32 49.84 -2.04
C ILE A 466 -31.22 50.01 -3.10
N GLN A 467 -30.62 51.19 -3.16
CA GLN A 467 -29.42 51.46 -3.94
C GLN A 467 -28.20 51.23 -3.07
N VAL A 468 -27.15 50.62 -3.62
CA VAL A 468 -25.93 50.26 -2.88
C VAL A 468 -24.71 50.90 -3.53
N LEU A 469 -23.93 51.63 -2.73
CA LEU A 469 -22.59 52.08 -3.10
C LEU A 469 -21.56 51.29 -2.30
N LEU A 470 -20.49 50.85 -2.94
CA LEU A 470 -19.30 50.31 -2.29
C LEU A 470 -18.13 51.23 -2.64
N ASN A 471 -17.48 51.81 -1.62
CA ASN A 471 -16.39 52.78 -1.79
C ASN A 471 -16.75 53.91 -2.76
N ASN A 472 -17.97 54.45 -2.64
CA ASN A 472 -18.52 55.52 -3.47
C ASN A 472 -18.78 55.15 -4.95
N GLU A 473 -18.76 53.85 -5.28
CA GLU A 473 -19.10 53.34 -6.61
C GLU A 473 -20.40 52.53 -6.56
N SER A 474 -21.27 52.70 -7.56
CA SER A 474 -22.50 51.90 -7.65
C SER A 474 -22.19 50.47 -8.08
N ILE A 475 -22.74 49.50 -7.35
CA ILE A 475 -22.55 48.08 -7.68
C ILE A 475 -23.72 47.55 -8.51
N GLN A 476 -23.42 46.59 -9.38
CA GLN A 476 -24.42 45.82 -10.11
C GLN A 476 -24.34 44.39 -9.61
N PHE A 477 -25.42 43.92 -8.98
CA PHE A 477 -25.51 42.54 -8.57
C PHE A 477 -25.49 41.61 -9.79
N SER A 478 -24.84 40.47 -9.65
CA SER A 478 -24.88 39.40 -10.64
C SER A 478 -25.57 38.18 -10.03
N TYR A 479 -26.37 37.47 -10.84
CA TYR A 479 -26.93 36.19 -10.42
C TYR A 479 -25.81 35.23 -10.07
N SER A 480 -25.92 34.56 -8.92
CA SER A 480 -25.00 33.48 -8.62
C SER A 480 -25.29 32.33 -9.60
N GLN A 481 -24.27 31.88 -10.35
CA GLN A 481 -24.49 30.95 -11.46
C GLN A 481 -25.13 29.63 -10.95
N GLY A 482 -26.38 29.38 -11.36
CA GLY A 482 -27.04 28.07 -11.24
C GLY A 482 -28.09 27.91 -10.13
N GLU A 483 -28.69 29.00 -9.67
CA GLU A 483 -29.73 28.99 -8.63
C GLU A 483 -31.04 28.35 -9.08
N GLN A 484 -31.67 27.63 -8.13
CA GLN A 484 -33.11 27.37 -8.13
C GLN A 484 -33.80 28.06 -6.93
N ASP A 485 -33.06 28.89 -6.19
CA ASP A 485 -33.51 29.84 -5.17
C ASP A 485 -32.53 31.03 -5.23
N VAL A 486 -33.05 32.20 -5.60
CA VAL A 486 -32.34 33.30 -6.26
C VAL A 486 -31.72 34.28 -5.25
N ALA A 487 -30.39 34.32 -5.12
CA ALA A 487 -29.68 35.31 -4.33
C ALA A 487 -28.65 36.05 -5.21
N GLU A 488 -28.94 37.30 -5.48
CA GLU A 488 -28.06 38.22 -6.21
C GLU A 488 -26.83 38.54 -5.36
N VAL A 489 -25.62 38.41 -5.92
CA VAL A 489 -24.37 38.55 -5.14
C VAL A 489 -23.36 39.46 -5.81
N TYR A 490 -22.55 40.13 -4.99
CA TYR A 490 -21.41 40.90 -5.42
C TYR A 490 -20.22 40.66 -4.48
N TYR A 491 -19.07 40.28 -5.06
CA TYR A 491 -17.86 39.94 -4.31
C TYR A 491 -16.83 41.07 -4.45
N SER A 492 -16.37 41.61 -3.32
CA SER A 492 -15.26 42.57 -3.25
C SER A 492 -14.28 42.17 -2.13
N PRO A 493 -12.99 42.52 -2.21
CA PRO A 493 -12.05 42.28 -1.11
C PRO A 493 -12.60 42.82 0.23
N GLY A 494 -12.78 41.92 1.20
CA GLY A 494 -13.27 42.22 2.55
C GLY A 494 -14.78 42.43 2.69
N VAL A 495 -15.56 42.44 1.60
CA VAL A 495 -17.02 42.61 1.66
C VAL A 495 -17.75 41.68 0.68
N LEU A 496 -18.67 40.87 1.21
CA LEU A 496 -19.68 40.19 0.40
C LEU A 496 -21.00 40.96 0.49
N LEU A 497 -21.59 41.29 -0.65
CA LEU A 497 -22.94 41.83 -0.73
C LEU A 497 -23.89 40.75 -1.26
N VAL A 498 -25.03 40.58 -0.58
CA VAL A 498 -26.08 39.61 -0.91
C VAL A 498 -27.41 40.33 -0.96
N ASN A 499 -28.14 40.19 -2.06
CA ASN A 499 -29.45 40.75 -2.27
C ASN A 499 -30.49 39.63 -2.37
N THR A 500 -31.38 39.55 -1.38
CA THR A 500 -32.50 38.60 -1.33
C THR A 500 -33.80 39.34 -0.97
N SER A 501 -34.40 39.06 0.19
CA SER A 501 -35.48 39.88 0.78
C SER A 501 -34.95 41.12 1.50
N SER A 502 -33.65 41.17 1.76
CA SER A 502 -32.90 42.29 2.31
C SER A 502 -31.54 42.36 1.61
N VAL A 503 -30.88 43.51 1.68
CA VAL A 503 -29.52 43.68 1.17
C VAL A 503 -28.54 43.57 2.33
N THR A 504 -27.76 42.50 2.36
CA THR A 504 -26.80 42.20 3.43
C THR A 504 -25.36 42.46 2.97
N ALA A 505 -24.59 43.24 3.74
CA ALA A 505 -23.13 43.25 3.66
C ALA A 505 -22.54 42.38 4.77
N VAL A 506 -21.63 41.49 4.40
CA VAL A 506 -20.80 40.72 5.33
C VAL A 506 -19.36 41.20 5.22
N PHE A 507 -18.87 41.86 6.27
CA PHE A 507 -17.51 42.37 6.36
C PHE A 507 -16.58 41.32 6.97
N ASP A 508 -15.55 40.95 6.20
CA ASP A 508 -14.52 39.95 6.49
C ASP A 508 -15.04 38.62 7.07
N GLY A 509 -16.24 38.19 6.62
CA GLY A 509 -16.89 36.97 7.11
C GLY A 509 -17.37 37.03 8.56
N ALA A 510 -17.34 38.20 9.21
CA ALA A 510 -17.52 38.33 10.65
C ALA A 510 -18.66 39.25 11.09
N ILE A 511 -18.77 40.45 10.51
CA ILE A 511 -19.84 41.41 10.84
C ILE A 511 -20.86 41.36 9.70
N ALA A 512 -22.14 41.26 10.04
CA ALA A 512 -23.21 41.27 9.04
C ALA A 512 -24.15 42.46 9.27
N ILE A 513 -24.44 43.23 8.23
CA ILE A 513 -25.40 44.33 8.23
C ILE A 513 -26.46 44.03 7.17
N SER A 514 -27.72 43.85 7.59
CA SER A 514 -28.85 43.56 6.72
C SER A 514 -29.82 44.73 6.70
N ILE A 515 -30.07 45.28 5.51
CA ILE A 515 -30.98 46.40 5.28
C ILE A 515 -32.23 45.92 4.55
N SER A 516 -33.41 46.21 5.10
CA SER A 516 -34.71 45.94 4.47
C SER A 516 -35.45 47.24 4.19
N ALA A 517 -36.28 47.26 3.15
CA ALA A 517 -37.10 48.41 2.78
C ALA A 517 -38.58 48.04 2.79
N ASN A 518 -39.34 48.58 3.74
CA ASN A 518 -40.78 48.35 3.89
C ASN A 518 -41.49 49.70 4.02
N SER A 519 -42.62 49.87 3.32
CA SER A 519 -43.43 51.09 3.38
C SER A 519 -42.67 52.41 3.14
N GLY A 520 -41.60 52.38 2.33
CA GLY A 520 -40.76 53.56 2.07
C GLY A 520 -39.84 53.97 3.23
N ILE A 521 -39.54 53.03 4.14
CA ILE A 521 -38.62 53.21 5.27
C ILE A 521 -37.56 52.11 5.22
N LEU A 522 -36.32 52.46 5.53
CA LEU A 522 -35.25 51.47 5.73
C LEU A 522 -35.23 50.99 7.18
N SER A 523 -34.94 49.70 7.36
CA SER A 523 -34.63 49.13 8.67
C SER A 523 -33.29 48.42 8.62
N VAL A 524 -32.59 48.38 9.76
CA VAL A 524 -31.25 47.78 9.86
C VAL A 524 -31.23 46.73 10.94
N VAL A 525 -30.59 45.60 10.62
CA VAL A 525 -30.14 44.60 11.60
C VAL A 525 -28.65 44.45 11.45
N CYS A 526 -27.91 44.71 12.51
CA CYS A 526 -26.48 44.45 12.60
C CYS A 526 -26.23 43.20 13.46
N GLY A 527 -25.23 42.41 13.10
CA GLY A 527 -24.78 41.24 13.83
C GLY A 527 -23.29 41.34 14.11
N LEU A 528 -22.93 41.48 15.39
CA LEU A 528 -21.54 41.65 15.82
C LEU A 528 -20.97 40.38 16.47
N PRO A 529 -19.70 40.03 16.19
CA PRO A 529 -18.99 38.96 16.89
C PRO A 529 -18.54 39.41 18.29
N SER A 530 -18.48 38.46 19.23
CA SER A 530 -18.12 38.67 20.65
C SER A 530 -16.77 39.35 20.92
N ARG A 531 -15.88 39.44 19.93
CA ARG A 531 -14.61 40.16 20.07
C ARG A 531 -14.76 41.68 20.27
N TYR A 532 -15.89 42.27 19.89
CA TYR A 532 -16.17 43.69 20.11
C TYR A 532 -16.85 43.99 21.45
N GLN A 533 -17.10 42.96 22.27
CA GLN A 533 -17.67 43.13 23.60
C GLN A 533 -16.80 44.06 24.45
N ASN A 534 -17.43 44.92 25.24
CA ASN A 534 -16.85 46.00 26.04
C ASN A 534 -16.14 47.10 25.24
N SER A 535 -16.30 47.12 23.91
CA SER A 535 -15.63 48.06 23.00
C SER A 535 -16.60 48.64 21.97
N THR A 536 -17.88 48.79 22.34
CA THR A 536 -18.91 49.44 21.52
C THR A 536 -19.41 50.73 22.15
N LYS A 537 -19.83 51.68 21.30
CA LYS A 537 -20.50 52.93 21.69
C LYS A 537 -21.47 53.37 20.59
N GLY A 538 -22.41 54.25 20.89
CA GLY A 538 -23.37 54.81 19.93
C GLY A 538 -24.81 54.57 20.37
N LEU A 539 -25.76 54.86 19.49
CA LEU A 539 -27.18 54.64 19.76
C LEU A 539 -27.54 53.15 19.99
N LEU A 540 -26.71 52.20 19.54
CA LEU A 540 -26.90 50.77 19.81
C LEU A 540 -26.24 50.29 21.12
N GLY A 541 -25.74 51.21 21.95
CA GLY A 541 -25.34 50.95 23.32
C GLY A 541 -23.91 50.49 23.55
N VAL A 542 -23.56 50.34 24.83
CA VAL A 542 -22.29 49.77 25.29
C VAL A 542 -22.53 48.30 25.51
N TRP A 543 -21.80 47.45 24.79
CA TRP A 543 -22.07 46.02 24.81
C TRP A 543 -21.26 45.31 25.88
N ASP A 544 -21.81 45.21 27.09
CA ASP A 544 -21.17 44.58 28.23
C ASP A 544 -22.09 43.63 29.03
N HIS A 545 -23.31 43.40 28.52
CA HIS A 545 -24.39 42.64 29.16
C HIS A 545 -25.16 43.38 30.26
N ASP A 546 -25.02 44.70 30.37
CA ASP A 546 -25.82 45.54 31.26
C ASP A 546 -26.60 46.60 30.47
N PRO A 547 -27.93 46.44 30.26
CA PRO A 547 -28.71 47.47 29.58
C PRO A 547 -28.81 48.79 30.34
N ALA A 548 -28.37 48.88 31.61
CA ALA A 548 -28.51 50.07 32.44
C ALA A 548 -27.60 51.23 32.02
N ASP A 549 -26.49 50.96 31.32
CA ASP A 549 -25.51 51.97 30.91
C ASP A 549 -25.56 52.30 29.40
N ASP A 550 -26.43 51.62 28.66
CA ASP A 550 -26.61 51.73 27.20
C ASP A 550 -26.90 53.15 26.71
N PHE A 551 -27.45 54.03 27.56
CA PHE A 551 -27.62 55.46 27.28
C PHE A 551 -26.37 56.29 27.58
N GLN A 552 -25.19 55.78 27.21
CA GLN A 552 -23.91 56.48 27.34
C GLN A 552 -23.71 57.48 26.19
N MET A 553 -23.48 58.74 26.53
CA MET A 553 -23.15 59.81 25.59
C MET A 553 -21.67 59.72 25.14
N PRO A 554 -21.26 60.40 24.04
CA PRO A 554 -19.87 60.38 23.57
C PRO A 554 -18.82 60.84 24.60
N ASN A 555 -19.21 61.70 25.55
CA ASN A 555 -18.36 62.18 26.64
C ASN A 555 -18.16 61.16 27.78
N GLY A 556 -18.84 60.00 27.73
CA GLY A 556 -18.80 58.94 28.73
C GLY A 556 -19.83 59.04 29.87
N THR A 557 -20.70 60.06 29.89
CA THR A 557 -21.78 60.14 30.88
C THR A 557 -23.02 59.40 30.40
N SER A 558 -23.75 58.72 31.30
CA SER A 558 -25.00 58.03 30.97
C SER A 558 -26.22 58.63 31.67
N ILE A 559 -27.40 58.50 31.07
CA ILE A 559 -28.69 58.77 31.72
C ILE A 559 -29.38 57.45 32.14
N PRO A 560 -30.26 57.46 33.16
CA PRO A 560 -31.01 56.27 33.55
C PRO A 560 -31.94 55.73 32.45
N VAL A 561 -32.08 54.41 32.33
CA VAL A 561 -32.97 53.77 31.35
C VAL A 561 -34.47 54.09 31.53
N ASN A 562 -34.87 54.59 32.71
CA ASN A 562 -36.23 55.01 33.02
C ASN A 562 -36.47 56.53 32.82
N SER A 563 -35.54 57.21 32.15
CA SER A 563 -35.67 58.61 31.76
C SER A 563 -36.90 58.88 30.88
N SER A 564 -37.32 60.14 30.85
CA SER A 564 -38.43 60.58 29.99
C SER A 564 -38.08 60.51 28.51
N GLU A 565 -39.10 60.43 27.63
CA GLU A 565 -38.90 60.39 26.18
C GLU A 565 -38.11 61.61 25.67
N GLU A 566 -38.27 62.77 26.31
CA GLU A 566 -37.54 64.00 26.00
C GLU A 566 -36.06 63.92 26.40
N GLU A 567 -35.75 63.36 27.58
CA GLU A 567 -34.36 63.13 28.01
C GLU A 567 -33.66 62.11 27.10
N ILE A 568 -34.35 61.04 26.69
CA ILE A 568 -33.83 60.05 25.74
C ILE A 568 -33.60 60.67 24.36
N TYR A 569 -34.50 61.54 23.91
CA TYR A 569 -34.31 62.30 22.68
C TYR A 569 -33.06 63.19 22.75
N ASN A 570 -32.90 63.95 23.84
CA ASN A 570 -31.71 64.79 24.05
C ASN A 570 -30.42 63.96 24.11
N TYR A 571 -30.46 62.79 24.75
CA TYR A 571 -29.36 61.82 24.71
C TYR A 571 -29.03 61.43 23.25
N GLY A 572 -30.02 61.03 22.46
CA GLY A 572 -29.77 60.58 21.10
C GLY A 572 -29.22 61.68 20.19
N MET A 573 -29.61 62.95 20.42
CA MET A 573 -29.06 64.10 19.72
C MET A 573 -27.56 64.32 19.97
N THR A 574 -27.00 63.80 21.07
CA THR A 574 -25.54 63.85 21.32
C THR A 574 -24.73 63.00 20.34
N TRP A 575 -25.37 62.05 19.66
CA TRP A 575 -24.75 61.15 18.67
C TRP A 575 -24.87 61.64 17.23
N ALA A 576 -25.23 62.91 17.01
CA ALA A 576 -25.26 63.52 15.68
C ALA A 576 -23.86 63.48 15.04
N VAL A 577 -23.81 63.11 13.76
CA VAL A 577 -22.57 63.02 12.98
C VAL A 577 -22.04 64.42 12.69
N GLY A 578 -20.79 64.67 13.11
CA GLY A 578 -20.04 65.90 12.78
C GLY A 578 -19.23 65.76 11.50
N GLU A 579 -17.93 66.10 11.54
CA GLU A 579 -17.05 66.12 10.35
C GLU A 579 -16.73 64.73 9.76
N HIS A 580 -17.04 63.63 10.46
CA HIS A 580 -16.68 62.26 10.07
C HIS A 580 -17.84 61.46 9.47
N SER A 581 -18.56 62.05 8.50
CA SER A 581 -19.65 61.37 7.80
C SER A 581 -19.13 60.29 6.83
N LEU A 582 -19.79 59.13 6.82
CA LEU A 582 -19.53 58.04 5.89
C LEU A 582 -20.34 58.13 4.59
N PHE A 583 -21.35 59.01 4.55
CA PHE A 583 -22.21 59.18 3.39
C PHE A 583 -21.48 59.89 2.27
N ALA A 584 -21.69 59.44 1.03
CA ALA A 584 -21.15 60.05 -0.18
C ALA A 584 -21.51 61.53 -0.31
N GLN A 585 -22.68 61.91 0.20
CA GLN A 585 -23.16 63.29 0.30
C GLN A 585 -23.54 63.59 1.76
N PRO A 586 -22.63 64.16 2.56
CA PRO A 586 -22.91 64.59 3.93
C PRO A 586 -23.96 65.71 3.98
N LEU A 587 -24.68 65.82 5.09
CA LEU A 587 -25.53 66.98 5.38
C LEU A 587 -24.66 68.17 5.85
N ASP A 588 -24.97 69.39 5.39
CA ASP A 588 -24.16 70.59 5.67
C ASP A 588 -24.13 70.97 7.17
N THR A 589 -25.18 70.66 7.94
CA THR A 589 -25.27 70.87 9.40
C THR A 589 -26.32 69.98 10.06
N PRO A 590 -26.13 69.53 11.33
CA PRO A 590 -27.18 68.84 12.11
C PRO A 590 -28.42 69.71 12.31
N VAL A 591 -29.61 69.14 12.10
CA VAL A 591 -30.88 69.87 12.30
C VAL A 591 -31.25 69.85 13.78
N MET A 592 -30.97 70.93 14.50
CA MET A 592 -31.18 71.03 15.96
C MET A 592 -32.56 71.59 16.35
N ASN A 593 -33.36 72.00 15.37
CA ASN A 593 -34.61 72.74 15.50
C ASN A 593 -35.86 71.88 15.17
N PHE A 594 -35.68 70.58 15.05
CA PHE A 594 -36.76 69.60 15.00
C PHE A 594 -37.05 69.09 16.42
N THR A 595 -38.31 68.86 16.77
CA THR A 595 -38.69 68.19 18.02
C THR A 595 -39.82 67.23 17.71
N PRO A 596 -39.67 65.92 18.01
CA PRO A 596 -40.68 64.95 17.69
C PRO A 596 -41.87 65.03 18.65
N ILE A 597 -43.00 64.46 18.24
CA ILE A 597 -44.16 64.31 19.11
C ILE A 597 -44.03 63.04 19.96
N PHE A 598 -43.86 63.18 21.27
CA PHE A 598 -43.65 62.06 22.18
C PHE A 598 -44.93 61.22 22.42
N LEU A 599 -44.79 59.92 22.70
CA LEU A 599 -45.93 59.00 22.89
C LEU A 599 -46.81 59.46 24.05
N SER A 600 -46.19 59.95 25.13
CA SER A 600 -46.87 60.47 26.30
C SER A 600 -47.82 61.62 25.94
N ARG A 601 -47.41 62.46 24.98
CA ARG A 601 -48.21 63.60 24.49
C ARG A 601 -49.32 63.14 23.56
N LEU A 602 -49.03 62.26 22.59
CA LEU A 602 -50.03 61.65 21.71
C LEU A 602 -51.18 61.01 22.50
N ARG A 603 -50.82 60.31 23.58
CA ARG A 603 -51.78 59.69 24.50
C ARG A 603 -52.65 60.73 25.23
N GLN A 604 -52.02 61.80 25.74
CA GLN A 604 -52.74 62.87 26.45
C GLN A 604 -53.68 63.66 25.54
N GLU A 605 -53.28 63.90 24.28
CA GLU A 605 -54.08 64.65 23.31
C GLU A 605 -55.33 63.86 22.87
N ASN A 606 -55.23 62.53 22.71
CA ASN A 606 -56.36 61.71 22.32
C ASN A 606 -56.32 60.26 22.86
N GLU A 607 -56.72 60.07 24.12
CA GLU A 607 -56.73 58.75 24.76
C GLU A 607 -57.62 57.74 24.02
N SER A 608 -58.73 58.19 23.39
CA SER A 608 -59.62 57.28 22.65
C SER A 608 -58.95 56.68 21.41
N GLN A 609 -58.18 57.49 20.67
CA GLN A 609 -57.42 57.05 19.51
C GLN A 609 -56.21 56.21 19.94
N TYR A 610 -55.58 56.53 21.06
CA TYR A 610 -54.54 55.70 21.65
C TYR A 610 -55.05 54.30 21.99
N GLN A 611 -56.22 54.18 22.64
CA GLN A 611 -56.81 52.88 22.96
C GLN A 611 -57.20 52.08 21.70
N LEU A 612 -57.67 52.77 20.65
CA LEU A 612 -57.95 52.13 19.35
C LEU A 612 -56.67 51.59 18.70
N ALA A 613 -55.59 52.39 18.68
CA ALA A 613 -54.29 51.97 18.17
C ALA A 613 -53.71 50.82 19.01
N ALA A 614 -53.83 50.86 20.33
CA ALA A 614 -53.37 49.80 21.23
C ALA A 614 -54.09 48.46 20.99
N LEU A 615 -55.39 48.51 20.65
CA LEU A 615 -56.16 47.35 20.22
C LEU A 615 -55.65 46.78 18.89
N GLN A 616 -55.40 47.63 17.89
CA GLN A 616 -54.92 47.22 16.56
C GLN A 616 -53.49 46.68 16.60
N CYS A 617 -52.64 47.28 17.43
CA CYS A 617 -51.22 46.94 17.60
C CYS A 617 -50.96 45.85 18.64
N HIS A 618 -52.00 45.23 19.20
CA HIS A 618 -51.89 44.22 20.27
C HIS A 618 -51.01 44.69 21.46
N GLY A 619 -51.02 45.98 21.76
CA GLY A 619 -50.22 46.58 22.84
C GLY A 619 -48.74 46.85 22.55
N SER A 620 -48.23 46.63 21.33
CA SER A 620 -46.86 47.03 20.96
C SER A 620 -46.73 48.56 20.97
N LYS A 621 -45.78 49.08 21.75
CA LYS A 621 -45.57 50.54 21.88
C LYS A 621 -45.06 51.15 20.57
N GLU A 622 -44.20 50.41 19.87
CA GLU A 622 -43.61 50.77 18.58
C GLU A 622 -44.72 50.97 17.54
N CYS A 623 -45.59 49.97 17.37
CA CYS A 623 -46.72 50.08 16.45
C CYS A 623 -47.71 51.19 16.83
N ILE A 624 -48.01 51.36 18.13
CA ILE A 624 -48.92 52.41 18.58
C ILE A 624 -48.34 53.78 18.24
N TYR A 625 -47.05 53.99 18.51
CA TYR A 625 -46.39 55.25 18.23
C TYR A 625 -46.40 55.55 16.72
N ASP A 626 -45.89 54.65 15.88
CA ASP A 626 -45.88 54.78 14.42
C ASP A 626 -47.28 55.13 13.86
N SER A 627 -48.31 54.42 14.35
CA SER A 627 -49.70 54.61 13.88
C SER A 627 -50.25 55.99 14.22
N LEU A 628 -49.91 56.51 15.42
CA LEU A 628 -50.42 57.79 15.91
C LEU A 628 -49.58 58.98 15.40
N SER A 629 -48.26 58.82 15.33
CA SER A 629 -47.31 59.85 14.91
C SER A 629 -47.50 60.18 13.42
N THR A 630 -47.71 59.15 12.59
CA THR A 630 -47.85 59.29 11.13
C THR A 630 -49.29 59.31 10.64
N GLY A 631 -50.24 58.80 11.44
CA GLY A 631 -51.62 58.58 11.01
C GLY A 631 -51.79 57.34 10.10
N ASP A 632 -50.77 56.50 9.96
CA ASP A 632 -50.79 55.30 9.12
C ASP A 632 -50.66 54.02 9.96
N VAL A 633 -51.80 53.35 10.15
CA VAL A 633 -51.86 52.07 10.89
C VAL A 633 -51.11 50.95 10.15
N ALA A 634 -51.05 50.99 8.82
CA ALA A 634 -50.34 49.97 8.05
C ALA A 634 -48.83 50.06 8.28
N LEU A 635 -48.31 51.27 8.47
CA LEU A 635 -46.92 51.48 8.87
C LEU A 635 -46.64 50.88 10.26
N GLY A 636 -47.47 51.21 11.27
CA GLY A 636 -47.29 50.66 12.61
C GLY A 636 -47.34 49.13 12.66
N LEU A 637 -48.27 48.50 11.92
CA LEU A 637 -48.34 47.04 11.81
C LEU A 637 -47.12 46.44 11.09
N ALA A 638 -46.55 47.13 10.11
CA ALA A 638 -45.31 46.70 9.45
C ALA A 638 -44.12 46.74 10.43
N THR A 639 -44.04 47.76 11.27
CA THR A 639 -43.02 47.90 12.32
C THR A 639 -43.14 46.83 13.40
N GLN A 640 -44.37 46.51 13.83
CA GLN A 640 -44.61 45.37 14.72
C GLN A 640 -44.08 44.06 14.11
N SER A 641 -44.43 43.78 12.86
CA SER A 641 -44.00 42.57 12.16
C SER A 641 -42.47 42.44 12.09
N LEU A 642 -41.76 43.53 11.80
CA LEU A 642 -40.29 43.56 11.79
C LEU A 642 -39.68 43.36 13.18
N THR A 643 -40.27 43.98 14.21
CA THR A 643 -39.81 43.87 15.59
C THR A 643 -40.02 42.45 16.13
N ASP A 644 -41.18 41.85 15.85
CA ASP A 644 -41.51 40.47 16.22
C ASP A 644 -40.56 39.47 15.53
N ASP A 645 -40.31 39.64 14.23
CA ASP A 645 -39.35 38.84 13.47
C ASP A 645 -37.93 38.96 14.05
N PHE A 646 -37.48 40.17 14.38
CA PHE A 646 -36.19 40.41 15.02
C PHE A 646 -36.07 39.71 16.38
N GLN A 647 -37.07 39.84 17.25
CA GLN A 647 -37.07 39.19 18.57
C GLN A 647 -37.11 37.67 18.46
N GLN A 648 -37.87 37.13 17.49
CA GLN A 648 -37.93 35.71 17.22
C GLN A 648 -36.56 35.18 16.75
N LYS A 649 -35.91 35.88 15.81
CA LYS A 649 -34.58 35.52 15.30
C LYS A 649 -33.50 35.63 16.37
N LYS A 650 -33.50 36.71 17.16
CA LYS A 650 -32.59 36.92 18.30
C LYS A 650 -32.72 35.77 19.32
N THR A 651 -33.96 35.40 19.66
CA THR A 651 -34.25 34.31 20.59
C THR A 651 -33.83 32.94 20.02
N ALA A 652 -34.08 32.70 18.73
CA ALA A 652 -33.72 31.44 18.06
C ALA A 652 -32.19 31.26 17.96
N LEU A 653 -31.44 32.33 17.64
CA LEU A 653 -29.98 32.31 17.59
C LEU A 653 -29.35 32.13 18.99
N SER A 654 -29.89 32.77 20.03
CA SER A 654 -29.33 32.77 21.39
C SER A 654 -29.59 31.48 22.17
N LYS A 655 -30.72 30.78 21.93
CA LYS A 655 -31.09 29.48 22.52
C LYS A 655 -30.02 28.39 22.38
N TRP A 656 -29.10 28.58 21.43
CA TRP A 656 -28.11 27.58 21.03
C TRP A 656 -26.69 27.89 21.56
N SER A 657 -26.49 28.97 22.32
CA SER A 657 -25.15 29.52 22.60
C SER A 657 -24.37 28.95 23.80
N ARG A 658 -24.91 28.00 24.59
CA ARG A 658 -24.21 27.50 25.80
C ARG A 658 -24.30 25.98 25.99
N SER A 659 -23.13 25.34 25.90
CA SER A 659 -22.78 23.98 26.40
C SER A 659 -23.58 22.82 25.77
N SER A 660 -23.03 21.74 25.24
CA SER A 660 -21.83 20.99 25.61
C SER A 660 -21.54 20.00 24.48
N ARG A 661 -20.30 19.91 23.99
CA ARG A 661 -19.81 18.67 23.41
C ARG A 661 -18.61 18.17 24.21
N PRO A 662 -18.40 16.84 24.29
CA PRO A 662 -17.25 16.27 24.97
C PRO A 662 -15.98 16.70 24.24
N ARG A 663 -14.95 17.09 25.01
CA ARG A 663 -13.59 17.22 24.48
C ARG A 663 -13.10 15.85 24.01
N GLY A 664 -13.15 15.62 22.70
CA GLY A 664 -12.43 14.52 22.06
C GLY A 664 -10.97 14.94 21.85
N HIS A 665 -10.15 14.89 22.90
CA HIS A 665 -8.70 14.91 22.71
C HIS A 665 -8.30 13.68 21.90
N GLY A 666 -7.38 13.87 20.96
CA GLY A 666 -7.01 12.88 19.95
C GLY A 666 -6.55 11.52 20.48
N LEU A 667 -6.64 10.53 19.58
CA LEU A 667 -5.76 9.36 19.47
C LEU A 667 -5.33 8.73 20.81
N GLY A 668 -6.23 7.93 21.40
CA GLY A 668 -5.91 6.98 22.47
C GLY A 668 -6.69 5.70 22.27
N ASN A 669 -6.00 4.55 22.27
CA ASN A 669 -6.57 3.22 22.12
C ASN A 669 -7.68 2.97 23.16
N TRP A 670 -8.93 2.79 22.72
CA TRP A 670 -9.99 2.25 23.56
C TRP A 670 -10.10 0.74 23.31
N ALA A 671 -9.80 -0.06 24.32
CA ALA A 671 -10.02 -1.50 24.34
C ALA A 671 -10.73 -1.86 25.65
N LEU A 672 -11.95 -2.42 25.58
CA LEU A 672 -12.60 -3.08 26.71
C LEU A 672 -13.44 -4.28 26.21
N PRO A 673 -13.34 -5.46 26.86
CA PRO A 673 -13.95 -6.71 26.39
C PRO A 673 -15.29 -7.01 27.07
N CYS A 674 -16.24 -7.62 26.37
CA CYS A 674 -17.27 -8.50 26.96
C CYS A 674 -17.97 -9.31 25.86
N SER A 675 -18.22 -10.58 26.16
CA SER A 675 -18.74 -11.64 25.31
C SER A 675 -20.20 -11.98 25.64
N LEU A 676 -21.06 -12.26 24.64
CA LEU A 676 -22.09 -13.33 24.57
C LEU A 676 -22.98 -13.17 23.29
N PRO A 677 -23.62 -14.25 22.77
CA PRO A 677 -24.05 -14.36 21.38
C PRO A 677 -25.56 -14.12 21.14
N GLY A 678 -25.91 -13.49 20.00
CA GLY A 678 -27.19 -13.71 19.31
C GLY A 678 -28.06 -12.46 19.02
N SER A 679 -28.26 -12.18 17.72
CA SER A 679 -29.35 -11.43 17.05
C SER A 679 -29.80 -10.06 17.58
N PHE A 680 -29.67 -9.05 16.71
CA PHE A 680 -29.98 -7.62 16.89
C PHE A 680 -31.47 -7.27 17.12
N PRO A 681 -31.76 -6.41 18.10
CA PRO A 681 -32.72 -5.30 18.02
C PRO A 681 -32.00 -3.92 18.06
N PRO A 682 -32.68 -2.79 17.79
CA PRO A 682 -32.08 -1.45 17.87
C PRO A 682 -31.61 -1.17 19.30
N CYS A 683 -30.36 -0.72 19.46
CA CYS A 683 -29.84 -0.32 20.76
C CYS A 683 -30.49 0.99 21.21
N GLU A 684 -31.53 0.91 22.06
CA GLU A 684 -31.77 1.94 23.06
C GLU A 684 -30.77 1.70 24.19
N ALA A 685 -29.85 2.63 24.39
CA ALA A 685 -28.94 2.58 25.52
C ALA A 685 -29.68 3.12 26.76
N GLU A 686 -30.00 2.25 27.72
CA GLU A 686 -30.41 2.71 29.06
C GLU A 686 -29.25 3.41 29.76
N GLU A 687 -29.57 4.59 30.28
CA GLU A 687 -28.72 5.55 30.96
C GLU A 687 -28.26 5.02 32.33
N ASN A 688 -27.23 4.17 32.37
CA ASN A 688 -26.73 3.64 33.65
C ASN A 688 -25.19 3.62 33.77
N SER A 689 -24.49 4.55 33.12
CA SER A 689 -23.14 4.93 33.58
C SER A 689 -22.80 6.38 33.25
N PRO A 690 -22.24 7.16 34.19
CA PRO A 690 -21.84 8.56 33.98
C PRO A 690 -20.68 8.74 32.97
N SER A 691 -20.20 7.65 32.35
CA SER A 691 -19.17 7.64 31.32
C SER A 691 -19.64 7.15 29.94
N GLY A 692 -20.93 6.86 29.75
CA GLY A 692 -21.55 6.65 28.42
C GLY A 692 -20.83 5.65 27.49
N THR A 693 -20.57 4.44 27.96
CA THR A 693 -19.86 3.41 27.17
C THR A 693 -20.82 2.54 26.36
N LEU A 694 -20.70 2.57 25.02
CA LEU A 694 -21.46 1.72 24.08
C LEU A 694 -20.55 0.58 23.58
N ILE A 695 -20.93 -0.67 23.82
CA ILE A 695 -20.20 -1.86 23.34
C ILE A 695 -21.04 -2.54 22.25
N TRP A 696 -20.41 -2.75 21.09
CA TRP A 696 -21.07 -3.31 19.94
C TRP A 696 -20.12 -4.19 19.12
N GLU A 697 -20.51 -5.44 18.86
CA GLU A 697 -19.70 -6.41 18.11
C GLU A 697 -20.38 -6.73 16.76
N PRO A 698 -19.84 -6.25 15.63
CA PRO A 698 -20.41 -6.56 14.33
C PRO A 698 -20.10 -8.02 13.95
N HIS A 699 -21.14 -8.87 13.90
CA HIS A 699 -21.01 -10.29 13.50
C HIS A 699 -20.97 -10.54 11.98
N GLY A 700 -20.99 -9.49 11.16
CA GLY A 700 -21.05 -9.62 9.71
C GLY A 700 -20.44 -8.43 8.97
N MET A 701 -20.09 -8.67 7.70
CA MET A 701 -19.55 -7.65 6.79
C MET A 701 -20.65 -6.85 6.07
N SER A 702 -21.90 -6.93 6.53
CA SER A 702 -23.00 -6.15 5.97
C SER A 702 -22.72 -4.66 6.19
N PRO A 703 -22.77 -3.80 5.14
CA PRO A 703 -22.54 -2.37 5.29
C PRO A 703 -23.52 -1.75 6.31
N PHE A 704 -23.00 -0.94 7.23
CA PHE A 704 -23.79 -0.25 8.24
C PHE A 704 -23.19 1.13 8.52
N THR A 705 -24.02 2.08 8.98
CA THR A 705 -23.59 3.41 9.39
C THR A 705 -24.01 3.65 10.83
N VAL A 706 -23.06 4.01 11.69
CA VAL A 706 -23.34 4.37 13.08
C VAL A 706 -23.05 5.85 13.27
N ASN A 707 -24.05 6.57 13.75
CA ASN A 707 -23.93 7.96 14.18
C ASN A 707 -24.19 7.99 15.69
N LEU A 708 -23.28 8.61 16.45
CA LEU A 708 -23.55 8.97 17.83
C LEU A 708 -24.25 10.32 17.83
N GLU A 709 -25.43 10.36 18.42
CA GLU A 709 -26.21 11.58 18.59
C GLU A 709 -26.08 12.04 20.04
N ALA A 710 -25.47 13.20 20.25
CA ALA A 710 -25.44 13.84 21.56
C ALA A 710 -26.55 14.89 21.61
N VAL A 711 -27.58 14.67 22.43
CA VAL A 711 -28.70 15.61 22.62
C VAL A 711 -28.45 16.46 23.87
N GLY A 712 -28.37 17.77 23.70
CA GLY A 712 -28.27 18.73 24.79
C GLY A 712 -29.61 18.93 25.52
N SER A 713 -29.57 19.53 26.71
CA SER A 713 -30.76 19.85 27.52
C SER A 713 -31.78 20.78 26.83
N ASN A 714 -31.36 21.45 25.76
CA ASN A 714 -32.18 22.26 24.86
C ASN A 714 -32.82 21.46 23.71
N ASN A 715 -32.77 20.12 23.76
CA ASN A 715 -33.27 19.19 22.74
C ASN A 715 -32.54 19.30 21.39
N LEU A 716 -31.29 19.76 21.44
CA LEU A 716 -30.46 20.02 20.28
C LEU A 716 -29.45 18.92 20.14
N SER A 717 -29.38 18.31 18.96
CA SER A 717 -28.51 17.17 18.76
C SER A 717 -27.25 17.50 17.97
N ALA A 718 -26.20 16.73 18.19
CA ALA A 718 -24.98 16.81 17.41
C ALA A 718 -24.56 15.41 17.01
N LEU A 719 -24.43 15.16 15.71
CA LEU A 719 -24.12 13.84 15.17
C LEU A 719 -22.61 13.67 15.01
N LEU A 720 -22.10 12.51 15.41
CA LEU A 720 -20.73 12.07 15.15
C LEU A 720 -20.81 10.74 14.41
N GLN A 721 -20.53 10.75 13.12
CA GLN A 721 -20.43 9.51 12.36
C GLN A 721 -19.14 8.77 12.75
N LEU A 722 -19.31 7.59 13.35
CA LEU A 722 -18.20 6.71 13.70
C LEU A 722 -17.71 5.96 12.48
N ARG A 723 -16.44 5.58 12.47
CA ARG A 723 -15.83 4.72 11.46
C ARG A 723 -15.26 3.48 12.13
N PHE A 724 -15.57 2.32 11.59
CA PHE A 724 -15.13 1.04 12.12
C PHE A 724 -14.26 0.36 11.07
N THR A 725 -13.14 -0.23 11.51
CA THR A 725 -12.33 -1.08 10.62
C THR A 725 -12.40 -2.51 11.13
N LEU A 726 -13.09 -3.36 10.38
CA LEU A 726 -13.21 -4.78 10.67
C LEU A 726 -12.00 -5.53 10.13
N CYS A 727 -11.45 -6.41 10.97
CA CYS A 727 -10.49 -7.42 10.59
C CYS A 727 -11.21 -8.76 10.47
N SER A 728 -11.42 -9.25 9.24
CA SER A 728 -12.18 -10.48 8.99
C SER A 728 -11.30 -11.58 8.37
N CYS A 729 -10.05 -11.67 8.79
CA CYS A 729 -9.12 -12.68 8.28
C CYS A 729 -9.43 -14.04 8.89
N SER A 730 -9.65 -15.04 8.04
CA SER A 730 -10.06 -16.38 8.47
C SER A 730 -8.99 -17.16 9.24
N ARG A 731 -7.69 -16.90 8.98
CA ARG A 731 -6.55 -17.61 9.58
C ARG A 731 -5.33 -16.77 9.93
N SER A 732 -5.35 -15.45 9.73
CA SER A 732 -4.29 -14.56 10.20
C SER A 732 -4.73 -13.78 11.45
N GLN A 733 -3.81 -13.54 12.38
CA GLN A 733 -4.05 -12.63 13.52
C GLN A 733 -3.69 -11.17 13.20
N GLU A 734 -3.16 -10.89 12.00
CA GLU A 734 -2.65 -9.57 11.64
C GLU A 734 -3.32 -9.04 10.37
N CYS A 735 -4.17 -8.03 10.56
CA CYS A 735 -4.74 -7.21 9.50
C CYS A 735 -3.80 -6.04 9.16
N ASP A 736 -3.73 -5.69 7.88
CA ASP A 736 -3.08 -4.47 7.44
C ASP A 736 -4.07 -3.30 7.44
N TYR A 737 -4.10 -2.59 8.57
CA TYR A 737 -4.95 -1.41 8.77
C TYR A 737 -4.51 -0.19 7.95
N SER A 738 -3.33 -0.22 7.31
CA SER A 738 -2.91 0.83 6.39
C SER A 738 -3.59 0.72 5.02
N ASN A 739 -4.06 -0.48 4.67
CA ASN A 739 -4.75 -0.76 3.41
C ASN A 739 -6.19 -1.23 3.69
N THR A 740 -7.10 -0.27 3.72
CA THR A 740 -8.51 -0.46 4.03
C THR A 740 -9.41 -0.08 2.85
N ILE A 741 -10.60 -0.67 2.80
CA ILE A 741 -11.63 -0.37 1.80
C ILE A 741 -12.92 -0.03 2.54
N THR A 742 -13.60 1.03 2.12
CA THR A 742 -14.93 1.41 2.66
C THR A 742 -16.02 0.61 1.95
N LEU A 743 -16.87 -0.09 2.72
CA LEU A 743 -17.96 -0.88 2.16
C LEU A 743 -19.18 -0.01 1.85
N GLU A 744 -19.59 0.04 0.59
CA GLU A 744 -20.78 0.76 0.07
C GLU A 744 -20.95 2.21 0.56
N GLY A 745 -19.86 2.90 0.94
CA GLY A 745 -19.91 4.26 1.49
C GLY A 745 -20.49 4.33 2.91
N SER A 746 -20.51 3.21 3.63
CA SER A 746 -20.96 3.08 5.02
C SER A 746 -19.87 3.45 6.03
N SER A 747 -20.19 3.40 7.32
CA SER A 747 -19.19 3.56 8.40
C SER A 747 -18.23 2.38 8.52
N LEU A 748 -18.52 1.24 7.86
CA LEU A 748 -17.71 0.04 7.92
C LEU A 748 -16.61 0.05 6.86
N GLN A 749 -15.39 -0.12 7.34
CA GLN A 749 -14.18 -0.35 6.56
C GLN A 749 -13.70 -1.78 6.82
N VAL A 750 -13.08 -2.41 5.81
CA VAL A 750 -12.45 -3.71 5.96
C VAL A 750 -10.96 -3.54 5.73
N ALA A 751 -10.15 -4.00 6.69
CA ALA A 751 -8.71 -4.06 6.53
C ALA A 751 -8.33 -5.27 5.66
N SER A 752 -7.33 -5.08 4.80
CA SER A 752 -6.76 -6.19 4.04
C SER A 752 -6.03 -7.17 4.95
N CYS A 753 -6.02 -8.45 4.57
CA CYS A 753 -5.40 -9.50 5.37
C CYS A 753 -3.96 -9.79 4.94
N ARG A 754 -3.09 -10.08 5.91
CA ARG A 754 -1.76 -10.67 5.69
C ARG A 754 -1.83 -12.18 5.89
N CYS A 755 -1.78 -12.95 4.81
CA CYS A 755 -1.99 -14.40 4.84
C CYS A 755 -0.69 -15.14 5.16
N GLU A 756 -0.76 -16.07 6.12
CA GLU A 756 0.35 -16.95 6.46
C GLU A 756 0.15 -18.35 5.84
N GLY A 757 1.26 -19.10 5.69
CA GLY A 757 1.21 -20.51 5.32
C GLY A 757 0.74 -20.79 3.89
N GLY A 758 0.84 -19.82 2.96
CA GLY A 758 0.46 -19.99 1.55
C GLY A 758 -1.03 -19.82 1.26
N TYR A 759 -1.83 -19.40 2.26
CA TYR A 759 -3.22 -19.04 2.06
C TYR A 759 -3.36 -17.78 1.20
N SER A 760 -4.46 -17.68 0.48
CA SER A 760 -4.74 -16.59 -0.45
C SER A 760 -6.19 -16.12 -0.37
N GLY A 761 -6.55 -15.15 -1.23
CA GLY A 761 -7.83 -14.46 -1.18
C GLY A 761 -7.80 -13.21 -0.30
N THR A 762 -8.79 -12.33 -0.49
CA THR A 762 -8.90 -11.03 0.21
C THR A 762 -8.98 -11.14 1.72
N LEU A 763 -9.49 -12.26 2.25
CA LEU A 763 -9.65 -12.57 3.67
C LEU A 763 -8.86 -13.83 4.10
N CYS A 764 -7.85 -14.21 3.30
CA CYS A 764 -7.06 -15.44 3.47
C CYS A 764 -7.90 -16.73 3.52
N GLN A 765 -9.07 -16.72 2.88
CA GLN A 765 -10.03 -17.82 2.92
C GLN A 765 -9.62 -19.00 2.03
N ASP A 766 -8.77 -18.76 1.03
CA ASP A 766 -8.41 -19.76 0.04
C ASP A 766 -7.17 -20.52 0.53
N PRO A 767 -7.23 -21.85 0.72
CA PRO A 767 -6.08 -22.64 1.16
C PRO A 767 -4.97 -22.64 0.12
N PRO A 768 -3.72 -22.99 0.52
CA PRO A 768 -2.64 -23.20 -0.43
C PRO A 768 -3.06 -24.30 -1.39
N ASP A 769 -3.09 -23.99 -2.67
CA ASP A 769 -3.34 -24.96 -3.72
C ASP A 769 -2.00 -25.46 -4.27
N PRO A 770 -1.59 -26.71 -4.00
CA PRO A 770 -0.37 -27.30 -4.54
C PRO A 770 -0.30 -27.28 -6.08
N CYS A 771 -1.44 -27.16 -6.74
CA CYS A 771 -1.60 -27.12 -8.20
C CYS A 771 -1.65 -25.71 -8.79
N ALA A 772 -1.82 -24.66 -7.98
CA ALA A 772 -1.79 -23.28 -8.49
C ALA A 772 -0.44 -22.88 -9.09
N GLN A 773 0.62 -23.58 -8.69
CA GLN A 773 1.99 -23.42 -9.19
C GLN A 773 2.26 -24.11 -10.54
N GLY A 774 1.29 -24.85 -11.08
CA GLY A 774 1.39 -25.51 -12.40
C GLY A 774 2.40 -26.67 -12.45
N CYS A 775 1.95 -27.82 -12.94
CA CYS A 775 2.84 -28.97 -13.15
C CYS A 775 3.43 -28.95 -14.57
N PHE A 776 4.52 -29.70 -14.73
CA PHE A 776 5.13 -29.89 -16.03
C PHE A 776 4.11 -30.49 -17.03
N PRO A 777 4.15 -30.10 -18.32
CA PRO A 777 3.24 -30.62 -19.33
C PRO A 777 3.16 -32.16 -19.34
N GLY A 778 1.93 -32.70 -19.24
CA GLY A 778 1.70 -34.15 -19.19
C GLY A 778 1.79 -34.77 -17.79
N VAL A 779 2.11 -33.99 -16.75
CA VAL A 779 2.06 -34.41 -15.35
C VAL A 779 0.71 -34.06 -14.75
N GLY A 780 0.03 -35.05 -14.17
CA GLY A 780 -1.20 -34.83 -13.42
C GLY A 780 -0.92 -34.08 -12.11
N CYS A 781 -1.81 -33.16 -11.73
CA CYS A 781 -1.76 -32.50 -10.43
C CYS A 781 -2.89 -32.99 -9.53
N ASP A 782 -2.54 -33.35 -8.30
CA ASP A 782 -3.46 -33.71 -7.24
C ASP A 782 -3.51 -32.59 -6.19
N SER A 783 -4.71 -32.18 -5.79
CA SER A 783 -4.93 -31.03 -4.89
C SER A 783 -4.42 -31.24 -3.47
N HIS A 784 -4.07 -32.48 -3.08
CA HIS A 784 -3.52 -32.80 -1.75
C HIS A 784 -2.02 -33.10 -1.78
N THR A 785 -1.52 -33.71 -2.85
CA THR A 785 -0.14 -34.20 -2.97
C THR A 785 0.73 -33.40 -3.95
N GLY A 786 0.15 -32.54 -4.78
CA GLY A 786 0.85 -31.70 -5.74
C GLY A 786 1.09 -32.40 -7.08
N CYS A 787 2.20 -32.07 -7.73
CA CYS A 787 2.55 -32.65 -9.03
C CYS A 787 2.97 -34.11 -8.90
N GLY A 788 2.44 -34.96 -9.78
CA GLY A 788 2.88 -36.35 -9.92
C GLY A 788 4.31 -36.47 -10.48
N PRO A 789 4.81 -37.71 -10.68
CA PRO A 789 6.14 -37.92 -11.24
C PRO A 789 6.26 -37.39 -12.68
N CYS A 790 7.48 -37.00 -13.07
CA CYS A 790 7.77 -36.57 -14.44
C CYS A 790 7.43 -37.65 -15.49
N PRO A 791 7.06 -37.27 -16.73
CA PRO A 791 6.77 -38.21 -17.79
C PRO A 791 7.97 -39.13 -18.10
N ALA A 792 7.70 -40.32 -18.65
CA ALA A 792 8.74 -41.30 -18.96
C ALA A 792 9.85 -40.71 -19.85
N GLY A 793 11.12 -40.86 -19.43
CA GLY A 793 12.29 -40.28 -20.10
C GLY A 793 12.75 -38.93 -19.53
N LEU A 794 11.99 -38.34 -18.60
CA LEU A 794 12.35 -37.12 -17.88
C LEU A 794 12.54 -37.43 -16.38
N THR A 795 13.42 -36.67 -15.73
CA THR A 795 13.70 -36.75 -14.28
C THR A 795 13.40 -35.42 -13.60
N GLY A 796 12.91 -35.45 -12.37
CA GLY A 796 12.55 -34.24 -11.62
C GLY A 796 11.43 -34.45 -10.60
N ASP A 797 10.92 -33.35 -10.05
CA ASP A 797 9.89 -33.32 -8.99
C ASP A 797 8.45 -33.17 -9.51
N GLY A 798 8.25 -33.28 -10.83
CA GLY A 798 6.95 -33.11 -11.48
C GLY A 798 6.60 -31.66 -11.82
N ARG A 799 7.29 -30.68 -11.23
CA ARG A 799 7.21 -29.25 -11.58
C ARG A 799 8.34 -28.87 -12.52
N HIS A 800 9.56 -29.27 -12.16
CA HIS A 800 10.73 -29.16 -13.01
C HIS A 800 11.06 -30.55 -13.53
N CYS A 801 10.86 -30.78 -14.82
CA CYS A 801 11.21 -32.04 -15.46
C CYS A 801 12.26 -31.79 -16.52
N SER A 802 13.36 -32.54 -16.45
CA SER A 802 14.51 -32.42 -17.36
C SER A 802 14.92 -33.79 -17.92
N GLY A 803 15.27 -33.83 -19.20
CA GLY A 803 15.73 -35.02 -19.90
C GLY A 803 15.91 -34.72 -21.40
N GLU A 804 16.69 -35.55 -22.11
CA GLU A 804 16.97 -35.34 -23.53
C GLU A 804 15.73 -35.68 -24.38
N GLY A 805 15.20 -34.69 -25.10
CA GLY A 805 14.16 -34.88 -26.10
C GLY A 805 14.60 -35.86 -27.19
N LEU A 806 13.68 -36.73 -27.62
CA LEU A 806 13.86 -37.61 -28.78
C LEU A 806 14.15 -36.78 -30.05
N GLY A 807 15.39 -36.79 -30.53
CA GLY A 807 15.79 -36.12 -31.77
C GLY A 807 17.11 -36.63 -32.35
N CYS A 808 17.01 -37.54 -33.32
CA CYS A 808 18.01 -37.98 -34.30
C CYS A 808 19.43 -38.33 -33.82
N GLY A 809 19.70 -39.64 -33.74
CA GLY A 809 21.05 -40.18 -33.86
C GLY A 809 21.63 -39.94 -35.25
N SER A 810 22.81 -39.33 -35.32
CA SER A 810 23.90 -39.53 -36.32
C SER A 810 24.85 -38.32 -36.40
N ALA A 811 25.51 -37.95 -35.29
CA ALA A 811 26.53 -36.89 -35.30
C ALA A 811 27.98 -37.41 -35.22
N CYS A 812 28.20 -38.66 -34.78
CA CYS A 812 29.52 -39.29 -34.81
C CYS A 812 29.55 -40.33 -35.93
N GLY A 813 29.95 -39.92 -37.14
CA GLY A 813 30.34 -40.87 -38.20
C GLY A 813 31.41 -41.86 -37.71
N SER A 814 31.67 -42.95 -38.46
CA SER A 814 32.37 -44.23 -38.15
C SER A 814 33.58 -44.23 -37.17
N ARG A 815 33.46 -43.63 -35.99
CA ARG A 815 34.41 -43.68 -34.88
C ARG A 815 33.90 -44.74 -33.91
N SER A 816 34.73 -45.72 -33.62
CA SER A 816 34.48 -46.74 -32.62
C SER A 816 35.18 -46.39 -31.30
N CYS A 817 34.60 -46.82 -30.19
CA CYS A 817 35.22 -46.68 -28.87
C CYS A 817 36.60 -47.39 -28.84
N PRO A 818 37.61 -46.82 -28.16
CA PRO A 818 38.88 -47.50 -27.93
C PRO A 818 38.66 -48.83 -27.18
N GLU A 819 39.31 -49.90 -27.63
CA GLU A 819 39.21 -51.21 -27.01
C GLU A 819 39.73 -51.14 -25.55
N GLY A 820 38.93 -51.60 -24.59
CA GLY A 820 39.27 -51.56 -23.16
C GLY A 820 39.10 -50.20 -22.46
N TYR A 821 38.41 -49.24 -23.06
CA TYR A 821 38.18 -47.92 -22.44
C TYR A 821 37.39 -48.00 -21.12
N CYS A 822 36.40 -48.89 -21.04
CA CYS A 822 35.56 -49.13 -19.86
C CYS A 822 35.93 -50.43 -19.14
N GLY A 823 36.14 -50.35 -17.82
CA GLY A 823 36.43 -51.52 -16.98
C GLY A 823 35.17 -52.30 -16.59
N ASN A 824 35.35 -53.50 -16.02
CA ASN A 824 34.30 -54.26 -15.32
C ASN A 824 32.96 -54.44 -16.08
N ARG A 825 33.04 -54.79 -17.37
CA ARG A 825 31.88 -54.95 -18.28
C ARG A 825 31.05 -53.67 -18.48
N GLY A 826 31.62 -52.49 -18.22
CA GLY A 826 31.03 -51.21 -18.61
C GLY A 826 30.91 -51.09 -20.12
N ARG A 827 29.79 -50.54 -20.61
CA ARG A 827 29.53 -50.41 -22.04
C ARG A 827 30.04 -49.06 -22.52
N CYS A 828 30.97 -49.04 -23.48
CA CYS A 828 31.48 -47.80 -24.04
C CYS A 828 30.53 -47.24 -25.11
N SER A 829 30.20 -45.96 -25.01
CA SER A 829 29.46 -45.19 -26.00
C SER A 829 30.19 -43.87 -26.29
N LEU A 830 30.00 -43.26 -27.46
CA LEU A 830 30.55 -41.94 -27.76
C LEU A 830 29.54 -40.86 -27.37
N HIS A 831 29.99 -39.79 -26.72
CA HIS A 831 29.18 -38.63 -26.40
C HIS A 831 28.56 -38.07 -27.70
N PRO A 832 27.24 -37.85 -27.77
CA PRO A 832 26.53 -37.54 -29.02
C PRO A 832 27.04 -36.29 -29.75
N ILE A 833 27.52 -35.28 -28.99
CA ILE A 833 27.97 -33.98 -29.52
C ILE A 833 29.50 -33.87 -29.62
N THR A 834 30.25 -34.33 -28.61
CA THR A 834 31.72 -34.14 -28.56
C THR A 834 32.50 -35.33 -29.14
N CYS A 835 31.83 -36.45 -29.46
CA CYS A 835 32.42 -37.71 -29.91
C CYS A 835 33.56 -38.24 -29.02
N THR A 836 33.50 -37.95 -27.71
CA THR A 836 34.42 -38.48 -26.69
C THR A 836 33.84 -39.76 -26.06
N PRO A 837 34.64 -40.80 -25.80
CA PRO A 837 34.14 -42.04 -25.22
C PRO A 837 33.71 -41.89 -23.75
N ILE A 838 32.53 -42.43 -23.43
CA ILE A 838 31.88 -42.47 -22.11
C ILE A 838 31.62 -43.94 -21.76
N CYS A 839 31.69 -44.26 -20.47
CA CYS A 839 31.40 -45.59 -19.96
C CYS A 839 30.08 -45.62 -19.21
N ASP A 840 29.21 -46.55 -19.60
CA ASP A 840 27.99 -46.89 -18.88
C ASP A 840 28.28 -48.04 -17.93
N CYS A 841 28.23 -47.76 -16.62
CA CYS A 841 28.75 -48.65 -15.58
C CYS A 841 27.64 -49.43 -14.85
N PRO A 842 27.85 -50.72 -14.51
CA PRO A 842 26.94 -51.44 -13.63
C PRO A 842 26.77 -50.73 -12.27
N PRO A 843 25.60 -50.84 -11.59
CA PRO A 843 25.27 -50.08 -10.37
C PRO A 843 26.25 -50.18 -9.20
N ALA A 844 27.14 -51.17 -9.23
CA ALA A 844 28.19 -51.33 -8.24
C ALA A 844 29.30 -50.27 -8.36
N PHE A 845 29.43 -49.56 -9.49
CA PHE A 845 30.55 -48.66 -9.79
C PHE A 845 30.12 -47.18 -9.91
N THR A 846 30.90 -46.26 -9.33
CA THR A 846 30.54 -44.83 -9.18
C THR A 846 31.52 -43.85 -9.81
N ASP A 847 32.59 -44.33 -10.46
CA ASP A 847 33.49 -43.48 -11.24
C ASP A 847 33.27 -43.60 -12.76
N GLN A 848 33.75 -42.60 -13.50
CA GLN A 848 33.50 -42.40 -14.94
C GLN A 848 34.09 -43.49 -15.88
N ARG A 849 34.88 -44.43 -15.35
CA ARG A 849 35.47 -45.54 -16.13
C ARG A 849 35.08 -46.93 -15.63
N CYS A 850 34.16 -47.02 -14.68
CA CYS A 850 33.69 -48.26 -14.06
C CYS A 850 34.79 -49.04 -13.31
N LEU A 851 35.71 -48.33 -12.65
CA LEU A 851 36.85 -48.90 -11.93
C LEU A 851 36.70 -48.83 -10.40
N VAL A 852 35.82 -47.97 -9.88
CA VAL A 852 35.61 -47.68 -8.45
C VAL A 852 34.19 -48.05 -8.07
N ALA A 853 34.03 -48.89 -7.04
CA ALA A 853 32.73 -49.27 -6.49
C ALA A 853 32.36 -48.51 -5.20
N GLY A 854 31.09 -48.08 -5.06
CA GLY A 854 30.57 -47.54 -3.77
C GLY A 854 29.33 -46.64 -3.85
N GLY A 855 28.19 -47.12 -3.32
CA GLY A 855 26.98 -46.35 -2.97
C GLY A 855 26.52 -46.64 -1.53
N ASP A 856 25.48 -45.97 -1.02
CA ASP A 856 25.02 -46.06 0.39
C ASP A 856 24.58 -47.49 0.78
N PHE A 857 25.35 -48.17 1.66
CA PHE A 857 25.02 -49.51 2.18
C PHE A 857 24.24 -49.41 3.50
N GLN A 858 23.13 -50.16 3.61
CA GLN A 858 22.30 -50.23 4.83
C GLN A 858 22.93 -51.14 5.89
N PRO A 859 22.86 -50.79 7.19
CA PRO A 859 23.34 -51.67 8.27
C PRO A 859 22.50 -52.95 8.38
N LEU A 860 23.06 -53.98 9.02
CA LEU A 860 22.30 -55.16 9.42
C LEU A 860 21.09 -54.75 10.30
N PRO A 861 19.94 -55.43 10.15
CA PRO A 861 18.68 -55.03 10.80
C PRO A 861 18.69 -55.11 12.34
N ASN A 862 19.72 -55.72 12.94
CA ASN A 862 19.91 -55.88 14.38
C ASN A 862 20.87 -54.85 15.02
N LEU A 863 21.19 -53.75 14.33
CA LEU A 863 22.05 -52.68 14.85
C LEU A 863 21.45 -52.02 16.12
N PRO A 864 22.12 -52.09 17.29
CA PRO A 864 21.65 -51.43 18.51
C PRO A 864 21.59 -49.91 18.36
N ARG A 865 20.58 -49.30 18.98
CA ARG A 865 20.42 -47.84 18.99
C ARG A 865 21.31 -47.20 20.05
N ARG A 866 21.87 -46.03 19.73
CA ARG A 866 22.56 -45.16 20.68
C ARG A 866 21.56 -44.68 21.72
N SER A 867 21.77 -44.94 23.01
CA SER A 867 20.84 -44.50 24.06
C SER A 867 21.53 -43.80 25.22
N VAL A 868 20.86 -42.77 25.76
CA VAL A 868 21.31 -41.97 26.90
C VAL A 868 20.20 -41.86 27.94
N LEU A 869 20.57 -41.91 29.22
CA LEU A 869 19.71 -41.69 30.37
C LEU A 869 19.86 -40.24 30.84
N LEU A 870 18.74 -39.54 30.99
CA LEU A 870 18.68 -38.17 31.49
C LEU A 870 18.00 -38.15 32.85
N ARG A 871 18.66 -37.60 33.86
CA ARG A 871 18.08 -37.34 35.18
C ARG A 871 17.64 -35.87 35.26
N VAL A 872 16.35 -35.61 35.08
CA VAL A 872 15.77 -34.25 35.03
C VAL A 872 14.88 -34.00 36.25
N ARG A 873 14.96 -32.82 36.86
CA ARG A 873 14.05 -32.39 37.95
C ARG A 873 13.17 -31.25 37.48
N THR A 874 11.85 -31.37 37.68
CA THR A 874 10.90 -30.30 37.38
C THR A 874 10.82 -29.32 38.56
N LEU A 875 10.54 -28.05 38.29
CA LEU A 875 10.35 -27.02 39.34
C LEU A 875 8.91 -26.95 39.87
N ARG A 876 7.99 -27.76 39.31
CA ARG A 876 6.59 -27.92 39.73
C ARG A 876 6.16 -29.38 39.58
N ASN A 877 5.08 -29.78 40.25
CA ASN A 877 4.47 -31.10 40.01
C ASN A 877 4.04 -31.23 38.55
N ALA A 878 4.42 -32.35 37.93
CA ALA A 878 4.28 -32.56 36.49
C ALA A 878 3.95 -34.03 36.23
N THR A 879 3.09 -34.28 35.24
CA THR A 879 2.77 -35.63 34.80
C THR A 879 3.83 -36.15 33.83
N VAL A 880 3.95 -37.48 33.73
CA VAL A 880 4.91 -38.14 32.81
C VAL A 880 4.67 -37.71 31.35
N GLY A 881 3.41 -37.47 30.96
CA GLY A 881 3.05 -37.00 29.62
C GLY A 881 3.58 -35.60 29.30
N GLU A 882 3.48 -34.67 30.25
CA GLU A 882 3.95 -33.29 30.08
C GLU A 882 5.48 -33.21 30.06
N VAL A 883 6.16 -34.01 30.89
CA VAL A 883 7.62 -34.14 30.86
C VAL A 883 8.08 -34.72 29.51
N ASN A 884 7.40 -35.75 29.01
CA ASN A 884 7.70 -36.36 27.71
C ASN A 884 7.52 -35.37 26.54
N GLY A 885 6.41 -34.63 26.53
CA GLY A 885 6.15 -33.59 25.52
C GLY A 885 7.20 -32.48 25.53
N THR A 886 7.60 -32.01 26.72
CA THR A 886 8.57 -30.92 26.85
C THR A 886 10.00 -31.36 26.50
N VAL A 887 10.40 -32.58 26.88
CA VAL A 887 11.71 -33.16 26.52
C VAL A 887 11.84 -33.38 25.01
N ARG A 888 10.77 -33.86 24.34
CA ARG A 888 10.71 -33.96 22.88
C ARG A 888 10.89 -32.60 22.20
N HIS A 889 10.18 -31.58 22.69
CA HIS A 889 10.24 -30.22 22.14
C HIS A 889 11.65 -29.60 22.28
N ARG A 890 12.26 -29.66 23.46
CA ARG A 890 13.62 -29.11 23.69
C ARG A 890 14.70 -29.81 22.86
N LYS A 891 14.52 -31.09 22.49
CA LYS A 891 15.46 -31.84 21.63
C LYS A 891 15.24 -31.64 20.14
N GLY A 892 14.03 -31.30 19.71
CA GLY A 892 13.77 -30.87 18.33
C GLY A 892 14.65 -29.69 17.91
N TRP A 893 15.05 -28.85 18.87
CA TRP A 893 15.98 -27.74 18.69
C TRP A 893 17.46 -28.16 18.58
N ALA A 894 17.87 -29.29 19.17
CA ALA A 894 19.23 -29.83 19.00
C ALA A 894 19.48 -30.36 17.58
N ARG A 895 18.43 -30.77 16.84
CA ARG A 895 18.50 -31.13 15.41
C ARG A 895 18.95 -29.97 14.51
N GLY A 896 18.81 -28.72 14.96
CA GLY A 896 19.03 -27.52 14.15
C GLY A 896 20.42 -26.90 14.23
N ARG A 897 21.37 -27.46 15.01
CA ARG A 897 22.72 -26.89 15.17
C ARG A 897 23.86 -27.91 15.08
N GLY A 898 23.72 -28.95 14.26
CA GLY A 898 24.93 -29.50 13.63
C GLY A 898 25.50 -28.42 12.70
N HIS A 899 26.72 -27.95 12.94
CA HIS A 899 27.41 -27.06 12.01
C HIS A 899 27.49 -27.73 10.63
N THR A 900 27.33 -26.93 9.58
CA THR A 900 27.23 -27.26 8.14
C THR A 900 25.84 -27.68 7.65
N GLY A 901 25.36 -26.95 6.63
CA GLY A 901 24.03 -27.06 6.05
C GLY A 901 23.81 -28.38 5.30
N GLN A 902 23.44 -29.42 6.02
CA GLN A 902 22.78 -30.61 5.48
C GLN A 902 21.60 -31.00 6.39
N ARG A 903 20.36 -30.78 5.93
CA ARG A 903 19.15 -31.34 6.53
C ARG A 903 19.09 -32.85 6.24
N GLY A 904 19.83 -33.64 7.01
CA GLY A 904 19.64 -35.10 7.11
C GLY A 904 18.70 -35.43 8.28
N SER A 905 17.56 -36.06 8.00
CA SER A 905 16.59 -36.48 9.02
C SER A 905 17.19 -37.51 9.98
N LEU A 906 17.60 -37.10 11.18
CA LEU A 906 17.94 -38.00 12.28
C LEU A 906 16.64 -38.62 12.84
N GLY A 907 16.31 -39.85 12.46
CA GLY A 907 15.16 -40.59 12.98
C GLY A 907 15.30 -40.91 14.47
N CYS A 908 14.59 -40.18 15.33
CA CYS A 908 14.44 -40.51 16.75
C CYS A 908 13.12 -41.26 16.95
N ARG A 909 13.18 -42.42 17.61
CA ARG A 909 11.99 -43.16 18.05
C ARG A 909 12.09 -43.28 19.56
N ASP A 910 11.23 -42.57 20.29
CA ASP A 910 11.30 -42.53 21.75
C ASP A 910 10.58 -43.74 22.37
N SER A 911 11.26 -44.43 23.29
CA SER A 911 10.62 -45.33 24.24
C SER A 911 10.85 -44.78 25.66
N VAL A 912 9.83 -44.20 26.28
CA VAL A 912 9.88 -43.76 27.68
C VAL A 912 9.36 -44.89 28.55
N ARG A 913 10.21 -45.48 29.40
CA ARG A 913 9.77 -46.32 30.52
C ARG A 913 9.92 -45.51 31.81
N PRO A 914 8.84 -45.10 32.48
CA PRO A 914 8.95 -44.42 33.76
C PRO A 914 9.39 -45.44 34.83
N HIS A 915 10.62 -45.33 35.32
CA HIS A 915 11.03 -45.99 36.55
C HIS A 915 10.91 -44.99 37.70
N LEU A 916 9.84 -45.10 38.49
CA LEU A 916 9.73 -44.43 39.78
C LEU A 916 10.66 -45.14 40.76
N SER A 917 11.86 -44.60 40.98
CA SER A 917 12.61 -44.89 42.21
C SER A 917 12.67 -43.60 43.03
N ARG A 918 11.94 -43.59 44.14
CA ARG A 918 12.12 -42.57 45.18
C ARG A 918 13.52 -42.76 45.76
N ASP A 919 14.36 -41.74 45.73
CA ASP A 919 15.67 -41.78 46.39
C ASP A 919 15.46 -42.16 47.87
N PRO A 920 16.06 -43.24 48.41
CA PRO A 920 15.73 -43.72 49.75
C PRO A 920 16.39 -42.93 50.89
N TRP A 921 17.15 -41.86 50.62
CA TRP A 921 17.91 -41.13 51.65
C TRP A 921 17.83 -39.62 51.43
N GLY A 922 17.20 -38.91 52.37
CA GLY A 922 17.14 -37.45 52.39
C GLY A 922 15.87 -36.91 53.07
N SER A 923 15.90 -36.85 54.40
CA SER A 923 14.87 -36.29 55.27
C SER A 923 14.68 -34.77 55.09
N GLY A 924 13.43 -34.30 55.02
CA GLY A 924 13.09 -32.89 55.20
C GLY A 924 11.96 -32.44 54.30
N ARG A 925 10.72 -32.43 54.80
CA ARG A 925 9.57 -31.81 54.10
C ARG A 925 9.76 -30.29 54.09
N SER A 926 9.85 -29.70 52.90
CA SER A 926 9.45 -28.31 52.65
C SER A 926 8.53 -28.30 51.43
N ALA A 927 7.42 -27.57 51.51
CA ALA A 927 6.43 -27.45 50.45
C ALA A 927 7.01 -26.62 49.28
N GLY A 928 7.80 -27.26 48.43
CA GLY A 928 8.44 -26.65 47.26
C GLY A 928 9.27 -27.61 46.39
N ASP A 929 9.45 -28.88 46.77
CA ASP A 929 10.33 -29.81 46.04
C ASP A 929 9.62 -30.51 44.87
N GLY A 930 10.06 -30.21 43.65
CA GLY A 930 9.57 -30.83 42.43
C GLY A 930 10.09 -32.26 42.18
N LEU A 931 9.43 -32.97 41.27
CA LEU A 931 9.64 -34.39 41.01
C LEU A 931 10.87 -34.65 40.12
N ALA A 932 11.65 -35.67 40.45
CA ALA A 932 12.78 -36.16 39.66
C ALA A 932 12.33 -37.26 38.69
N PHE A 933 12.71 -37.14 37.42
CA PHE A 933 12.38 -38.09 36.35
C PHE A 933 13.65 -38.63 35.69
N LEU A 934 13.60 -39.92 35.33
CA LEU A 934 14.60 -40.60 34.53
C LEU A 934 14.05 -40.80 33.11
N VAL A 935 14.73 -40.23 32.11
CA VAL A 935 14.28 -40.27 30.70
C VAL A 935 15.35 -40.93 29.84
N VAL A 936 15.02 -42.07 29.23
CA VAL A 936 15.87 -42.72 28.23
C VAL A 936 15.56 -42.13 26.85
N SER A 937 16.59 -41.85 26.05
CA SER A 937 16.42 -41.38 24.68
C SER A 937 17.32 -42.14 23.73
N GLU A 938 16.75 -42.57 22.60
CA GLU A 938 17.40 -43.45 21.63
C GLU A 938 17.60 -42.76 20.26
N PHE A 939 18.75 -43.00 19.64
CA PHE A 939 19.19 -42.45 18.37
C PHE A 939 19.73 -43.58 17.47
N THR A 940 19.50 -43.51 16.16
CA THR A 940 19.94 -44.54 15.22
C THR A 940 21.30 -44.20 14.61
N TYR A 941 22.25 -45.14 14.66
CA TYR A 941 23.49 -45.08 13.88
C TYR A 941 23.22 -45.36 12.40
N ASN A 942 24.05 -44.81 11.51
CA ASN A 942 24.09 -45.15 10.10
C ASN A 942 25.53 -45.18 9.58
N SER A 943 25.73 -45.38 8.27
CA SER A 943 27.05 -45.52 7.66
C SER A 943 27.85 -44.21 7.56
N ARG A 944 27.23 -43.04 7.76
CA ARG A 944 27.88 -41.73 7.54
C ARG A 944 28.78 -41.33 8.72
N GLY A 945 30.00 -40.90 8.40
CA GLY A 945 31.02 -40.52 9.39
C GLY A 945 30.55 -39.39 10.32
N THR A 946 29.92 -38.36 9.75
CA THR A 946 29.42 -37.18 10.49
C THR A 946 28.36 -37.52 11.54
N ILE A 947 27.47 -38.48 11.26
CA ILE A 947 26.42 -38.89 12.20
C ILE A 947 27.00 -39.75 13.31
N ILE A 948 27.91 -40.67 12.97
CA ILE A 948 28.62 -41.48 13.98
C ILE A 948 29.42 -40.56 14.91
N GLN A 949 30.12 -39.57 14.37
CA GLN A 949 30.89 -38.59 15.13
C GLN A 949 29.99 -37.77 16.06
N PHE A 950 28.91 -37.18 15.54
CA PHE A 950 27.97 -36.42 16.37
C PHE A 950 27.39 -37.26 17.52
N LEU A 951 26.94 -38.49 17.25
CA LEU A 951 26.33 -39.36 18.26
C LEU A 951 27.33 -39.86 19.32
N ASN A 952 28.61 -39.99 18.96
CA ASN A 952 29.65 -40.50 19.85
C ASN A 952 30.38 -39.39 20.61
N GLU A 953 30.56 -38.21 20.01
CA GLU A 953 31.44 -37.17 20.56
C GLU A 953 30.68 -35.91 21.00
N GLU A 954 29.64 -35.49 20.26
CA GLU A 954 29.00 -34.17 20.46
C GLU A 954 27.63 -34.23 21.15
N LEU A 955 27.02 -35.42 21.24
CA LEU A 955 25.64 -35.60 21.69
C LEU A 955 25.35 -35.08 23.11
N LEU A 956 26.25 -35.31 24.06
CA LEU A 956 26.03 -34.94 25.47
C LEU A 956 26.03 -33.42 25.69
N GLU A 957 26.93 -32.71 25.00
CA GLU A 957 26.99 -31.25 25.07
C GLU A 957 25.81 -30.60 24.35
N ALA A 958 25.41 -31.16 23.21
CA ALA A 958 24.22 -30.70 22.51
C ALA A 958 22.95 -30.82 23.38
N ILE A 959 22.80 -31.91 24.15
CA ILE A 959 21.67 -32.10 25.05
C ILE A 959 21.70 -31.12 26.23
N THR A 960 22.83 -30.98 26.91
CA THR A 960 22.94 -30.07 28.08
C THR A 960 22.75 -28.60 27.68
N SER A 961 23.31 -28.17 26.54
CA SER A 961 23.13 -26.82 26.01
C SER A 961 21.66 -26.52 25.63
N ALA A 962 20.96 -27.49 25.02
CA ALA A 962 19.56 -27.36 24.68
C ALA A 962 18.65 -27.24 25.92
N PHE A 963 18.98 -27.93 27.02
CA PHE A 963 18.20 -27.87 28.25
C PHE A 963 18.42 -26.61 29.09
N ASN A 964 19.60 -25.98 29.02
CA ASN A 964 19.96 -24.87 29.91
C ASN A 964 19.80 -23.47 29.32
N ARG A 965 19.36 -23.37 28.06
CA ARG A 965 19.21 -22.09 27.37
C ARG A 965 18.09 -21.24 27.98
N ARG A 966 18.39 -20.02 28.43
CA ARG A 966 17.39 -18.99 28.77
C ARG A 966 17.06 -18.16 27.53
N ARG A 967 15.78 -17.95 27.21
CA ARG A 967 15.34 -17.09 26.10
C ARG A 967 14.19 -16.16 26.47
N GLY A 968 14.25 -14.96 25.88
CA GLY A 968 13.33 -13.83 26.07
C GLY A 968 11.95 -14.05 25.47
N ARG A 969 10.99 -13.30 26.02
CA ARG A 969 9.54 -13.38 25.83
C ARG A 969 9.10 -13.42 24.36
N ARG A 970 8.63 -14.59 23.90
CA ARG A 970 7.43 -14.82 23.05
C ARG A 970 7.38 -16.29 22.64
N GLU A 971 6.87 -17.15 23.51
CA GLU A 971 6.37 -18.49 23.13
C GLU A 971 5.15 -18.79 24.03
N ALA A 972 3.99 -19.01 23.42
CA ALA A 972 2.75 -19.34 24.11
C ALA A 972 2.60 -20.87 24.19
N GLY A 973 2.55 -21.39 25.41
CA GLY A 973 2.43 -22.82 25.73
C GLY A 973 3.42 -23.17 26.82
N ALA A 974 3.01 -23.07 28.10
CA ALA A 974 3.90 -23.10 29.25
C ALA A 974 4.81 -24.35 29.28
N PRO A 975 6.09 -24.27 28.85
CA PRO A 975 6.99 -25.41 28.90
C PRO A 975 7.30 -25.69 30.36
N LEU A 976 7.29 -26.95 30.76
CA LEU A 976 7.76 -27.32 32.10
C LEU A 976 9.18 -26.79 32.32
N LEU A 977 9.35 -25.98 33.37
CA LEU A 977 10.64 -25.46 33.76
C LEU A 977 11.40 -26.56 34.52
N PHE A 978 12.51 -26.99 33.94
CA PHE A 978 13.45 -27.92 34.56
C PHE A 978 14.53 -27.15 35.32
N GLN A 979 15.04 -27.75 36.39
CA GLN A 979 16.29 -27.30 36.99
C GLN A 979 17.43 -27.42 35.96
N HIS A 980 18.46 -26.58 36.11
CA HIS A 980 19.63 -26.60 35.24
C HIS A 980 20.23 -28.01 35.16
N LEU A 981 20.36 -28.55 33.96
CA LEU A 981 20.83 -29.92 33.68
C LEU A 981 22.36 -29.93 33.55
N HIS A 982 23.05 -30.51 34.52
CA HIS A 982 24.51 -30.66 34.45
C HIS A 982 24.90 -31.89 33.62
N ARG A 983 26.14 -31.89 33.09
CA ARG A 983 26.69 -33.02 32.30
C ARG A 983 26.62 -34.34 33.08
N ASP A 984 26.84 -34.30 34.38
CA ASP A 984 26.79 -35.46 35.29
C ASP A 984 25.38 -36.05 35.44
N ASN A 985 24.35 -35.36 34.96
CA ASN A 985 22.97 -35.85 34.93
C ASN A 985 22.60 -36.57 33.62
N VAL A 986 23.54 -36.70 32.68
CA VAL A 986 23.37 -37.41 31.41
C VAL A 986 24.35 -38.58 31.36
N THR A 987 23.82 -39.80 31.33
CA THR A 987 24.63 -41.03 31.34
C THR A 987 24.44 -41.82 30.06
N ASP A 988 25.53 -42.33 29.49
CA ASP A 988 25.47 -43.21 28.33
C ASP A 988 24.97 -44.60 28.73
N LEU A 989 23.90 -45.08 28.08
CA LEU A 989 23.38 -46.42 28.29
C LEU A 989 23.89 -47.40 27.21
N VAL A 990 23.77 -47.01 25.94
CA VAL A 990 24.32 -47.76 24.81
C VAL A 990 25.07 -46.77 23.94
N LYS A 991 26.36 -47.00 23.73
CA LYS A 991 27.25 -46.22 22.85
C LYS A 991 28.21 -47.19 22.18
N LEU A 992 28.11 -47.32 20.87
CA LEU A 992 28.97 -48.22 20.10
C LEU A 992 30.18 -47.44 19.57
N THR A 993 31.36 -48.01 19.78
CA THR A 993 32.59 -47.53 19.16
C THR A 993 32.59 -47.83 17.66
N VAL A 994 33.45 -47.14 16.91
CA VAL A 994 33.63 -47.41 15.47
C VAL A 994 34.05 -48.88 15.22
N ALA A 995 34.82 -49.48 16.13
CA ALA A 995 35.23 -50.88 16.02
C ALA A 995 34.05 -51.84 16.16
N GLU A 996 33.13 -51.58 17.09
CA GLU A 996 31.92 -52.39 17.30
C GLU A 996 30.90 -52.19 16.18
N LEU A 997 30.75 -50.95 15.68
CA LEU A 997 29.87 -50.64 14.55
C LEU A 997 30.30 -51.36 13.27
N ARG A 998 31.61 -51.61 13.07
CA ARG A 998 32.16 -52.32 11.90
C ARG A 998 31.49 -53.67 11.65
N GLY A 999 31.11 -54.40 12.71
CA GLY A 999 30.45 -55.70 12.61
C GLY A 999 29.04 -55.66 12.01
N TYR A 1000 28.41 -54.49 11.97
CA TYR A 1000 27.04 -54.30 11.47
C TYR A 1000 26.98 -53.83 10.01
N PHE A 1001 28.12 -53.67 9.32
CA PHE A 1001 28.18 -53.23 7.92
C PHE A 1001 28.95 -54.22 7.04
N PRO A 1002 28.42 -55.43 6.72
CA PRO A 1002 29.14 -56.42 5.93
C PRO A 1002 29.25 -56.02 4.46
N CYS A 1003 30.43 -56.20 3.86
CA CYS A 1003 30.66 -55.91 2.44
C CYS A 1003 30.24 -57.03 1.48
N ASP A 1004 29.91 -58.22 1.99
CA ASP A 1004 29.67 -59.42 1.17
C ASP A 1004 28.20 -59.60 0.72
N LEU A 1005 27.29 -58.71 1.12
CA LEU A 1005 25.83 -58.85 0.96
C LEU A 1005 25.30 -58.65 -0.48
N TYR A 1006 26.11 -58.13 -1.41
CA TYR A 1006 25.64 -57.68 -2.74
C TYR A 1006 26.36 -58.33 -3.93
N GLY A 1007 26.89 -59.54 -3.76
CA GLY A 1007 27.28 -60.40 -4.89
C GLY A 1007 28.71 -60.25 -5.42
N TYR A 1008 29.61 -59.54 -4.74
CA TYR A 1008 31.03 -59.51 -5.06
C TYR A 1008 31.88 -59.97 -3.87
N LYS A 1009 32.54 -61.13 -3.99
CA LYS A 1009 33.36 -61.67 -2.90
C LYS A 1009 34.67 -60.89 -2.71
N GLY A 1010 35.07 -60.71 -1.46
CA GLY A 1010 36.43 -60.27 -1.09
C GLY A 1010 36.63 -58.77 -0.87
N TYR A 1011 35.56 -57.96 -0.82
CA TYR A 1011 35.65 -56.54 -0.45
C TYR A 1011 35.98 -56.36 1.04
N ARG A 1012 36.75 -55.32 1.39
CA ARG A 1012 37.12 -55.02 2.78
C ARG A 1012 36.50 -53.72 3.25
N LEU A 1013 35.89 -53.74 4.44
CA LEU A 1013 35.28 -52.57 5.05
C LEU A 1013 36.36 -51.62 5.59
N HIS A 1014 36.33 -50.37 5.15
CA HIS A 1014 37.19 -49.28 5.61
C HIS A 1014 36.35 -48.18 6.26
N TYR A 1015 36.90 -47.50 7.27
CA TYR A 1015 36.23 -46.36 7.92
C TYR A 1015 37.08 -45.10 7.74
N THR A 1016 36.44 -44.00 7.37
CA THR A 1016 37.09 -42.68 7.21
C THR A 1016 36.26 -41.64 7.97
N GLY A 1017 36.86 -40.85 8.86
CA GLY A 1017 36.10 -39.99 9.80
C GLY A 1017 35.07 -39.05 9.16
N THR A 1018 35.36 -38.49 7.99
CA THR A 1018 34.47 -37.55 7.27
C THR A 1018 33.40 -38.23 6.40
N ILE A 1019 33.69 -39.43 5.89
CA ILE A 1019 32.84 -40.13 4.91
C ILE A 1019 32.02 -41.22 5.60
N GLY A 1020 32.64 -41.99 6.49
CA GLY A 1020 32.04 -43.09 7.25
C GLY A 1020 32.54 -44.47 6.81
N PHE A 1021 31.68 -45.48 6.92
CA PHE A 1021 31.97 -46.86 6.54
C PHE A 1021 31.81 -47.07 5.03
N VAL A 1022 32.85 -47.56 4.37
CA VAL A 1022 32.92 -47.77 2.91
C VAL A 1022 33.57 -49.13 2.60
N CYS A 1023 32.98 -49.90 1.69
CA CYS A 1023 33.55 -51.16 1.22
C CYS A 1023 34.53 -50.92 0.07
N VAL A 1024 35.79 -51.34 0.23
CA VAL A 1024 36.87 -51.10 -0.74
C VAL A 1024 37.37 -52.41 -1.35
N SER A 1025 37.56 -52.43 -2.67
CA SER A 1025 38.12 -53.58 -3.39
C SER A 1025 39.60 -53.81 -3.06
N PRO A 1026 40.05 -55.07 -2.89
CA PRO A 1026 41.47 -55.43 -2.80
C PRO A 1026 42.33 -54.93 -3.96
N CYS A 1027 41.79 -54.73 -5.17
CA CYS A 1027 42.55 -54.21 -6.29
C CYS A 1027 43.08 -52.80 -6.06
N LYS A 1028 42.33 -51.94 -5.35
CA LYS A 1028 42.82 -50.62 -4.91
C LYS A 1028 43.81 -50.69 -3.75
N MET A 1029 43.98 -51.86 -3.15
CA MET A 1029 44.86 -52.12 -2.00
C MET A 1029 46.13 -52.89 -2.41
N GLY A 1030 46.50 -52.87 -3.70
CA GLY A 1030 47.74 -53.49 -4.19
C GLY A 1030 47.69 -55.02 -4.26
N TYR A 1031 46.58 -55.60 -4.71
CA TYR A 1031 46.43 -57.06 -4.77
C TYR A 1031 47.40 -57.74 -5.77
N CYS A 1032 47.71 -57.12 -6.91
CA CYS A 1032 48.67 -57.63 -7.89
C CYS A 1032 50.07 -57.05 -7.70
N GLN A 1033 51.09 -57.90 -7.77
CA GLN A 1033 52.51 -57.55 -7.60
C GLN A 1033 53.15 -57.19 -8.95
N HIS A 1034 54.34 -56.58 -8.91
CA HIS A 1034 55.19 -56.28 -10.08
C HIS A 1034 54.46 -55.56 -11.25
N GLY A 1035 53.52 -54.68 -10.94
CA GLY A 1035 52.80 -53.90 -11.95
C GLY A 1035 51.70 -54.66 -12.70
N GLY A 1036 51.32 -55.85 -12.24
CA GLY A 1036 50.18 -56.60 -12.80
C GLY A 1036 48.88 -55.81 -12.71
N GLN A 1037 48.05 -55.88 -13.75
CA GLN A 1037 46.75 -55.21 -13.78
C GLN A 1037 45.74 -56.02 -12.95
N CYS A 1038 45.08 -55.36 -11.99
CA CYS A 1038 44.10 -56.00 -11.12
C CYS A 1038 42.68 -55.72 -11.60
N GLN A 1039 41.87 -56.77 -11.72
CA GLN A 1039 40.44 -56.68 -12.02
C GLN A 1039 39.63 -57.42 -10.95
N HIS A 1040 38.57 -56.79 -10.44
CA HIS A 1040 37.70 -57.40 -9.41
C HIS A 1040 36.44 -57.97 -10.05
N LEU A 1041 36.35 -59.30 -10.15
CA LEU A 1041 35.22 -60.03 -10.71
C LEU A 1041 34.24 -60.46 -9.61
N PRO A 1042 33.00 -60.88 -9.93
CA PRO A 1042 32.02 -61.35 -8.93
C PRO A 1042 32.57 -62.47 -8.01
N GLU A 1043 33.45 -63.35 -8.52
CA GLU A 1043 34.08 -64.40 -7.71
C GLU A 1043 35.27 -63.92 -6.85
N GLY A 1044 35.84 -62.74 -7.11
CA GLY A 1044 36.98 -62.17 -6.38
C GLY A 1044 37.99 -61.39 -7.26
N PRO A 1045 39.08 -60.84 -6.69
CA PRO A 1045 40.11 -60.12 -7.43
C PRO A 1045 41.02 -61.07 -8.23
N MET A 1046 41.27 -60.74 -9.50
CA MET A 1046 42.11 -61.47 -10.45
C MET A 1046 43.20 -60.56 -11.01
N CYS A 1047 44.40 -61.11 -11.22
CA CYS A 1047 45.54 -60.37 -11.75
C CYS A 1047 45.87 -60.80 -13.18
N SER A 1048 46.06 -59.84 -14.07
CA SER A 1048 46.66 -60.03 -15.39
C SER A 1048 48.12 -59.59 -15.37
N CYS A 1049 49.01 -60.58 -15.52
CA CYS A 1049 50.45 -60.38 -15.51
C CYS A 1049 50.93 -60.09 -16.93
N LEU A 1050 50.99 -58.81 -17.27
CA LEU A 1050 51.47 -58.38 -18.58
C LEU A 1050 53.00 -58.31 -18.56
N PRO A 1051 53.68 -58.86 -19.59
CA PRO A 1051 55.11 -58.69 -19.74
C PRO A 1051 55.46 -57.22 -19.92
N PHE A 1052 56.53 -56.79 -19.26
CA PHE A 1052 57.04 -55.43 -19.37
C PHE A 1052 58.55 -55.47 -19.58
N SER A 1053 59.01 -54.71 -20.58
CA SER A 1053 60.41 -54.72 -21.00
C SER A 1053 60.89 -56.14 -21.35
N ILE A 1054 61.99 -56.60 -20.74
CA ILE A 1054 62.54 -57.94 -20.91
C ILE A 1054 61.95 -58.97 -19.93
N PHE A 1055 61.08 -58.55 -18.99
CA PHE A 1055 60.56 -59.39 -17.92
C PHE A 1055 59.12 -59.84 -18.18
N PHE A 1056 58.87 -61.13 -17.90
CA PHE A 1056 57.59 -61.80 -17.95
C PHE A 1056 57.19 -62.20 -16.52
N PRO A 1057 56.35 -61.40 -15.85
CA PRO A 1057 55.80 -61.78 -14.55
C PRO A 1057 54.76 -62.91 -14.70
N GLY A 1058 54.72 -63.85 -13.76
CA GLY A 1058 53.81 -64.99 -13.73
C GLY A 1058 53.41 -65.39 -12.30
N GLY A 1059 52.39 -66.23 -12.15
CA GLY A 1059 51.76 -66.53 -10.86
C GLY A 1059 50.39 -65.86 -10.74
N THR A 1060 49.57 -66.29 -9.78
CA THR A 1060 48.16 -65.85 -9.67
C THR A 1060 48.01 -64.40 -9.20
N ARG A 1061 49.07 -63.82 -8.63
CA ARG A 1061 49.18 -62.41 -8.25
C ARG A 1061 50.37 -61.72 -8.91
N CYS A 1062 50.92 -62.30 -9.98
CA CYS A 1062 52.11 -61.81 -10.70
C CYS A 1062 53.38 -61.77 -9.83
N GLU A 1063 53.50 -62.69 -8.89
CA GLU A 1063 54.57 -62.71 -7.90
C GLU A 1063 55.91 -63.29 -8.40
N ARG A 1064 55.94 -64.01 -9.52
CA ARG A 1064 57.16 -64.61 -10.10
C ARG A 1064 57.62 -63.77 -11.30
N LEU A 1065 58.93 -63.63 -11.54
CA LEU A 1065 59.49 -62.87 -12.68
C LEU A 1065 60.44 -63.74 -13.50
N ALA A 1066 60.29 -63.78 -14.83
CA ALA A 1066 61.19 -64.47 -15.77
C ALA A 1066 61.68 -63.52 -16.87
N ILE A 1067 62.76 -63.83 -17.61
CA ILE A 1067 63.27 -63.00 -18.73
C ILE A 1067 62.86 -63.61 -20.08
N SER A 1068 62.52 -62.78 -21.08
CA SER A 1068 62.12 -63.25 -22.41
C SER A 1068 63.28 -63.89 -23.17
N LEU A 1069 63.01 -65.01 -23.88
CA LEU A 1069 64.01 -65.74 -24.66
C LEU A 1069 64.65 -64.86 -25.75
N ALA A 1070 63.87 -63.96 -26.36
CA ALA A 1070 64.34 -63.00 -27.35
C ALA A 1070 65.30 -61.96 -26.76
N ALA A 1071 65.02 -61.46 -25.54
CA ALA A 1071 65.91 -60.55 -24.84
C ALA A 1071 67.21 -61.25 -24.41
N PHE A 1072 67.12 -62.49 -23.94
CA PHE A 1072 68.29 -63.30 -23.61
C PHE A 1072 69.18 -63.54 -24.84
N LEU A 1073 68.60 -63.94 -25.98
CA LEU A 1073 69.33 -64.14 -27.24
C LEU A 1073 69.90 -62.82 -27.79
N GLY A 1074 69.17 -61.70 -27.67
CA GLY A 1074 69.64 -60.38 -28.08
C GLY A 1074 70.85 -59.90 -27.27
N ILE A 1075 70.82 -60.09 -25.94
CA ILE A 1075 71.97 -59.77 -25.06
C ILE A 1075 73.15 -60.69 -25.38
N LEU A 1076 72.91 -61.99 -25.61
CA LEU A 1076 73.96 -62.96 -25.94
C LEU A 1076 74.64 -62.65 -27.29
N LEU A 1077 73.86 -62.37 -28.34
CA LEU A 1077 74.36 -62.02 -29.66
C LEU A 1077 75.05 -60.65 -29.67
N GLY A 1078 74.53 -59.68 -28.93
CA GLY A 1078 75.16 -58.37 -28.74
C GLY A 1078 76.53 -58.48 -28.04
N ALA A 1079 76.62 -59.30 -26.99
CA ALA A 1079 77.87 -59.57 -26.31
C ALA A 1079 78.89 -60.29 -27.22
N LEU A 1080 78.44 -61.26 -28.02
CA LEU A 1080 79.30 -61.95 -28.99
C LEU A 1080 79.80 -61.01 -30.10
N ALA A 1081 78.95 -60.11 -30.61
CA ALA A 1081 79.34 -59.11 -31.60
C ALA A 1081 80.38 -58.12 -31.04
N LEU A 1082 80.21 -57.68 -29.79
CA LEU A 1082 81.17 -56.82 -29.09
C LEU A 1082 82.52 -57.53 -28.91
N LEU A 1083 82.50 -58.81 -28.54
CA LEU A 1083 83.71 -59.62 -28.39
C LEU A 1083 84.45 -59.78 -29.72
N CYS A 1084 83.74 -60.02 -30.81
CA CYS A 1084 84.30 -60.06 -32.17
C CYS A 1084 84.91 -58.71 -32.58
N LEU A 1085 84.26 -57.60 -32.23
CA LEU A 1085 84.77 -56.24 -32.49
C LEU A 1085 86.05 -55.96 -31.70
N LEU A 1086 86.10 -56.35 -30.42
CA LEU A 1086 87.31 -56.23 -29.60
C LEU A 1086 88.45 -57.11 -30.13
N LEU A 1087 88.15 -58.31 -30.62
CA LEU A 1087 89.13 -59.18 -31.29
C LEU A 1087 89.63 -58.56 -32.61
N ALA A 1088 88.75 -57.95 -33.40
CA ALA A 1088 89.15 -57.24 -34.62
C ALA A 1088 90.04 -56.03 -34.31
N ILE A 1089 89.71 -55.24 -33.29
CA ILE A 1089 90.49 -54.08 -32.84
C ILE A 1089 91.85 -54.51 -32.31
N THR A 1090 91.92 -55.57 -31.52
CA THR A 1090 93.21 -56.10 -31.01
C THR A 1090 94.07 -56.67 -32.13
N CYS A 1091 93.48 -57.35 -33.11
CA CYS A 1091 94.19 -57.77 -34.34
C CYS A 1091 94.69 -56.58 -35.16
N LEU A 1092 93.88 -55.52 -35.31
CA LEU A 1092 94.26 -54.29 -36.02
C LEU A 1092 95.39 -53.56 -35.28
N ALA A 1093 95.30 -53.45 -33.96
CA ALA A 1093 96.33 -52.86 -33.11
C ALA A 1093 97.64 -53.66 -33.17
N SER A 1094 97.57 -55.00 -33.16
CA SER A 1094 98.73 -55.88 -33.34
C SER A 1094 99.35 -55.73 -34.74
N HIS A 1095 98.53 -55.63 -35.79
CA HIS A 1095 99.00 -55.37 -37.16
C HIS A 1095 99.65 -54.00 -37.31
N LEU A 1096 99.08 -52.95 -36.69
CA LEU A 1096 99.65 -51.60 -36.69
C LEU A 1096 100.96 -51.54 -35.88
N CYS A 1097 101.05 -52.24 -34.73
CA CYS A 1097 102.31 -52.37 -33.97
C CYS A 1097 103.39 -53.11 -34.77
N ARG A 1098 103.05 -54.17 -35.52
CA ARG A 1098 103.98 -54.88 -36.42
C ARG A 1098 104.49 -54.00 -37.56
N ARG A 1099 103.63 -53.16 -38.14
CA ARG A 1099 104.07 -52.18 -39.16
C ARG A 1099 105.00 -51.12 -38.59
N HIS A 1100 104.74 -50.67 -37.35
CA HIS A 1100 105.59 -49.68 -36.68
C HIS A 1100 106.97 -50.23 -36.27
N GLN A 1101 107.10 -51.56 -36.09
CA GLN A 1101 108.40 -52.24 -35.89
C GLN A 1101 109.17 -52.51 -37.19
N GLN A 1102 108.56 -52.37 -38.37
CA GLN A 1102 109.24 -52.53 -39.67
C GLN A 1102 109.66 -51.19 -40.31
N GLN A 1103 109.37 -50.05 -39.66
CA GLN A 1103 109.78 -48.70 -40.08
C GLN A 1103 110.63 -47.99 -39.00
N GLY A 1104 111.24 -48.75 -38.10
CA GLY A 1104 112.28 -48.30 -37.16
C GLY A 1104 113.63 -48.87 -37.54
#